data_AF-A0A9D6JJG6-F1
#
_entry.id   AF-A0A9D6JJG6-F1
#
_cell.length_a   1.000
_cell.length_b   1.000
_cell.length_c   1.000
_cell.angle_alpha   90.00
_cell.angle_beta   90.00
_cell.angle_gamma   90.00
#
_symmetry.space_group_name_H-M   'P 1'
#
loop_
_entity.id
_entity.type
_entity.pdbx_description
1 polymer ?
#
loop_
_entity_poly.entity_id
_entity_poly.type
_entity_poly.pdbx_seq_one_letter_code
_entity_poly.pdbx_strand_id
1 'polypeptide(L)'
;ALTDDDVGFLTAETSIDRQYIQYLAESARHHVEAESIEQFVFYGLLRQNLPSTLIDLLSQELSTLRDALEKSSQNHVIIFLSSDAMDDIMARLRALQADHATTPGSETGEPSTLGDLLRTVLTDTDNIRAVAQLYIAHNRMVSDAFYDELTALQLFKNQQLADIRLALQLGEFTGTYVPLVRELQHMAKLDPLYAPVGDLSPFVRLTLVAWREVLHRQQANGEIIGAPVSVDGADIEERINNYAFSLNQQLEASFPSTTIVRRIEADTADDSPFKEMHADLTTFLGNNPGFNFVMQPLAIYLSTNAETKLAGVQNIDAFTTAVKAVQRVSSLVTDYAAIRTLISNGLNSAQAMVAVGEHTFMQQFAYDLGGIDKARAVFYKAKYVQSTAMTVYMKHAPAFQLPLPYVIGSHASNVQGMQSHYAAALPNWSTLFGSIEMCECRHCRSLYSPAAYLVDTLNFIRDAPNYSEYSPLQLLLQRRPDIAHIELTCENSHTPMPYVDLVNELLEANIATRNFVLDWNQDIVTNLDLKTIDISLLVALADQKYVLTDKASVRIESSVSKWSILDKGWVFEIRNDGELEGLSVTTWPQTSWSEKELKANPEHTHSAAYEKLRSAVYPWRQPFNLPVEEARIYLQHLRVQRHELLEVFKRGALPNTLAEIAYEYLGLTFDEAQIINGNTTGGPANSYAVSGAWDFWGLSENNNYITDPVDPSVGEIDGGWLEVLNRVSVFLHQSGLSYRELLNLLETYYVNPSNADGPNERSLAIIAADDSDPATCNTARLIVYAHLGNDGYIEAWDHAHRFVRLVRKLGWTYHELDKALTALAPSRQGVLDITNDFLVQLSHIQRLSVEKHIPVVNLLSLWADIDHRRYSDHLADGEPVVPSLYVQMFRSKTLGVNSLPEDPAQLNNQKISEHFAVLSAAFGIAADEVQL
;
A
#
# COMPACT_ATOMS: atom_id res chain seq x y z
N ALA A 1 -49.43 43.77 51.23
CA ALA A 1 -48.01 43.44 50.98
C ALA A 1 -47.16 44.55 51.56
N LEU A 2 -46.03 44.23 52.19
CA LEU A 2 -45.04 45.23 52.59
C LEU A 2 -44.48 45.87 51.32
N THR A 3 -44.40 47.20 51.29
CA THR A 3 -43.73 47.93 50.21
C THR A 3 -42.21 47.88 50.43
N ASP A 4 -41.43 48.23 49.40
CA ASP A 4 -39.96 48.31 49.54
C ASP A 4 -39.52 49.30 50.62
N ASP A 5 -40.31 50.37 50.83
CA ASP A 5 -40.09 51.36 51.89
C ASP A 5 -40.38 50.77 53.28
N ASP A 6 -41.43 49.95 53.42
CA ASP A 6 -41.74 49.24 54.67
C ASP A 6 -40.64 48.23 55.02
N VAL A 7 -40.11 47.51 54.02
CA VAL A 7 -38.98 46.58 54.20
C VAL A 7 -37.71 47.34 54.62
N GLY A 8 -37.44 48.49 53.99
CA GLY A 8 -36.32 49.36 54.35
C GLY A 8 -36.41 49.87 55.79
N PHE A 9 -37.60 50.33 56.21
CA PHE A 9 -37.87 50.76 57.58
C PHE A 9 -37.66 49.62 58.59
N LEU A 10 -38.24 48.44 58.34
CA LEU A 10 -38.11 47.27 59.23
C LEU A 10 -36.66 46.78 59.32
N THR A 11 -35.89 46.85 58.23
CA THR A 11 -34.45 46.49 58.22
C THR A 11 -33.68 47.39 59.18
N ALA A 12 -33.90 48.72 59.10
CA ALA A 12 -33.21 49.70 59.91
C ALA A 12 -33.58 49.60 61.40
N GLU A 13 -34.86 49.38 61.72
CA GLU A 13 -35.36 49.33 63.10
C GLU A 13 -35.00 48.01 63.80
N THR A 14 -35.06 46.88 63.09
CA THR A 14 -34.85 45.55 63.69
C THR A 14 -33.41 45.07 63.59
N SER A 15 -32.57 45.69 62.75
CA SER A 15 -31.23 45.22 62.38
C SER A 15 -31.21 43.79 61.78
N ILE A 16 -32.36 43.28 61.32
CA ILE A 16 -32.47 42.01 60.59
C ILE A 16 -32.15 42.27 59.12
N ASP A 17 -31.44 41.34 58.48
CA ASP A 17 -31.09 41.43 57.05
C ASP A 17 -32.32 41.67 56.17
N ARG A 18 -32.20 42.60 55.22
CA ARG A 18 -33.28 43.01 54.30
C ARG A 18 -33.88 41.81 53.56
N GLN A 19 -33.04 40.87 53.12
CA GLN A 19 -33.46 39.66 52.40
C GLN A 19 -34.33 38.77 53.29
N TYR A 20 -34.06 38.69 54.59
CA TYR A 20 -34.87 37.90 55.53
C TYR A 20 -36.23 38.53 55.79
N ILE A 21 -36.33 39.86 55.76
CA ILE A 21 -37.62 40.56 55.87
C ILE A 21 -38.43 40.38 54.57
N GLN A 22 -37.76 40.38 53.41
CA GLN A 22 -38.40 40.03 52.13
C GLN A 22 -38.91 38.59 52.11
N TYR A 23 -38.13 37.61 52.60
CA TYR A 23 -38.61 36.24 52.74
C TYR A 23 -39.81 36.11 53.68
N LEU A 24 -39.88 36.92 54.74
CA LEU A 24 -41.04 36.93 55.62
C LEU A 24 -42.28 37.44 54.88
N ALA A 25 -42.13 38.49 54.07
CA ALA A 25 -43.21 39.04 53.24
C ALA A 25 -43.69 38.04 52.17
N GLU A 26 -42.76 37.41 51.45
CA GLU A 26 -43.07 36.41 50.42
C GLU A 26 -43.68 35.14 51.03
N SER A 27 -43.18 34.66 52.16
CA SER A 27 -43.77 33.51 52.86
C SER A 27 -45.23 33.75 53.27
N ALA A 28 -45.58 34.98 53.65
CA ALA A 28 -46.96 35.35 53.99
C ALA A 28 -47.86 35.38 52.73
N ARG A 29 -47.32 35.83 51.60
CA ARG A 29 -48.01 35.79 50.31
C ARG A 29 -48.28 34.33 49.90
N HIS A 30 -47.26 33.48 49.94
CA HIS A 30 -47.36 32.06 49.60
C HIS A 30 -48.31 31.30 50.53
N HIS A 31 -48.35 31.64 51.81
CA HIS A 31 -49.33 31.08 52.75
C HIS A 31 -50.79 31.36 52.32
N VAL A 32 -51.07 32.59 51.89
CA VAL A 32 -52.40 32.99 51.40
C VAL A 32 -52.71 32.31 50.07
N GLU A 33 -51.74 32.25 49.16
CA GLU A 33 -51.91 31.61 47.83
C GLU A 33 -52.07 30.09 47.93
N ALA A 34 -51.41 29.43 48.88
CA ALA A 34 -51.46 27.98 49.05
C ALA A 34 -52.65 27.47 49.89
N GLU A 35 -53.23 28.33 50.75
CA GLU A 35 -54.31 28.08 51.73
C GLU A 35 -54.09 26.96 52.77
N SER A 36 -53.25 25.97 52.46
CA SER A 36 -53.13 24.67 53.14
C SER A 36 -51.79 24.44 53.83
N ILE A 37 -50.82 25.35 53.63
CA ILE A 37 -49.44 25.26 54.12
C ILE A 37 -49.11 26.49 54.95
N GLU A 38 -48.57 26.27 56.16
CA GLU A 38 -48.29 27.33 57.12
C GLU A 38 -47.15 28.25 56.66
N GLN A 39 -47.25 29.55 56.96
CA GLN A 39 -46.26 30.57 56.58
C GLN A 39 -44.81 30.20 56.94
N PHE A 40 -44.58 29.61 58.12
CA PHE A 40 -43.22 29.29 58.56
C PHE A 40 -42.54 28.26 57.65
N VAL A 41 -43.30 27.39 56.98
CA VAL A 41 -42.77 26.40 56.03
C VAL A 41 -42.11 27.11 54.85
N PHE A 42 -42.84 28.03 54.20
CA PHE A 42 -42.31 28.85 53.11
C PHE A 42 -41.12 29.70 53.56
N TYR A 43 -41.20 30.28 54.77
CA TYR A 43 -40.08 31.05 55.31
C TYR A 43 -38.81 30.20 55.46
N GLY A 44 -38.94 28.97 55.98
CA GLY A 44 -37.84 28.02 56.10
C GLY A 44 -37.23 27.66 54.75
N LEU A 45 -38.06 27.36 53.75
CA LEU A 45 -37.61 27.04 52.39
C LEU A 45 -36.81 28.20 51.76
N LEU A 46 -37.34 29.43 51.83
CA LEU A 46 -36.66 30.62 51.30
C LEU A 46 -35.34 30.91 52.00
N ARG A 47 -35.26 30.66 53.31
CA ARG A 47 -34.02 30.80 54.10
C ARG A 47 -32.92 29.78 53.74
N GLN A 48 -33.23 28.76 52.94
CA GLN A 48 -32.25 27.86 52.33
C GLN A 48 -31.89 28.25 50.87
N ASN A 49 -32.21 29.49 50.46
CA ASN A 49 -31.96 30.02 49.10
C ASN A 49 -32.74 29.30 47.99
N LEU A 50 -33.92 28.74 48.29
CA LEU A 50 -34.83 28.24 47.27
C LEU A 50 -35.54 29.41 46.54
N PRO A 51 -36.09 29.18 45.33
CA PRO A 51 -36.72 30.23 44.53
C PRO A 51 -37.82 30.98 45.28
N SER A 52 -37.92 32.29 45.06
CA SER A 52 -38.85 33.17 45.79
C SER A 52 -40.26 33.20 45.21
N THR A 53 -40.44 32.78 43.96
CA THR A 53 -41.73 32.65 43.27
C THR A 53 -42.37 31.30 43.64
N LEU A 54 -43.69 31.28 43.87
CA LEU A 54 -44.38 30.05 44.28
C LEU A 54 -44.24 28.92 43.25
N ILE A 55 -44.33 29.27 41.95
CA ILE A 55 -44.24 28.31 40.84
C ILE A 55 -42.85 27.64 40.78
N ASP A 56 -41.77 28.42 40.84
CA ASP A 56 -40.41 27.87 40.77
C ASP A 56 -40.04 27.11 42.06
N LEU A 57 -40.64 27.51 43.19
CA LEU A 57 -40.51 26.80 44.46
C LEU A 57 -41.23 25.45 44.42
N LEU A 58 -42.47 25.40 43.92
CA LEU A 58 -43.23 24.17 43.72
C LEU A 58 -42.65 23.29 42.61
N SER A 59 -41.82 23.86 41.74
CA SER A 59 -41.10 23.11 40.71
C SER A 59 -39.92 22.29 41.26
N GLN A 60 -39.48 22.53 42.50
CA GLN A 60 -38.40 21.76 43.15
C GLN A 60 -38.81 20.33 43.50
N GLU A 61 -37.83 19.43 43.61
CA GLU A 61 -38.06 18.04 44.07
C GLU A 61 -38.48 17.99 45.54
N LEU A 62 -39.35 17.04 45.90
CA LEU A 62 -39.82 16.87 47.28
C LEU A 62 -38.69 16.57 48.26
N SER A 63 -37.66 15.83 47.83
CA SER A 63 -36.42 15.59 48.61
C SER A 63 -35.73 16.91 48.96
N THR A 64 -35.52 17.78 47.98
CA THR A 64 -34.90 19.10 48.17
C THR A 64 -35.71 19.98 49.11
N LEU A 65 -37.04 19.99 48.98
CA LEU A 65 -37.92 20.72 49.89
C LEU A 65 -37.84 20.15 51.32
N ARG A 66 -37.81 18.82 51.47
CA ARG A 66 -37.68 18.16 52.77
C ARG A 66 -36.35 18.48 53.43
N ASP A 67 -35.24 18.31 52.72
CA ASP A 67 -33.90 18.59 53.23
C ASP A 67 -33.76 20.06 53.67
N ALA A 68 -34.34 20.98 52.89
CA ALA A 68 -34.36 22.40 53.21
C ALA A 68 -35.16 22.70 54.50
N LEU A 69 -36.30 22.03 54.70
CA LEU A 69 -37.10 22.16 55.92
C LEU A 69 -36.43 21.51 57.12
N GLU A 70 -35.87 20.32 56.98
CA GLU A 70 -35.10 19.63 58.02
C GLU A 70 -33.92 20.50 58.47
N LYS A 71 -33.16 21.05 57.52
CA LYS A 71 -32.04 21.96 57.80
C LYS A 71 -32.50 23.26 58.45
N SER A 72 -33.65 23.81 58.04
CA SER A 72 -34.21 25.02 58.66
C SER A 72 -34.69 24.76 60.09
N SER A 73 -35.24 23.56 60.35
CA SER A 73 -35.68 23.13 61.67
C SER A 73 -34.48 22.87 62.60
N GLN A 74 -33.45 22.15 62.13
CA GLN A 74 -32.21 21.87 62.89
C GLN A 74 -31.41 23.13 63.21
N ASN A 75 -31.36 24.09 62.27
CA ASN A 75 -30.67 25.37 62.47
C ASN A 75 -31.53 26.40 63.23
N HIS A 76 -32.69 26.01 63.76
CA HIS A 76 -33.59 26.87 64.52
C HIS A 76 -34.04 28.13 63.74
N VAL A 77 -34.10 28.03 62.40
CA VAL A 77 -34.66 29.08 61.54
C VAL A 77 -36.19 29.07 61.61
N ILE A 78 -36.76 27.88 61.76
CA ILE A 78 -38.19 27.63 62.02
C ILE A 78 -38.34 26.78 63.29
N ILE A 79 -39.57 26.56 63.73
CA ILE A 79 -39.85 25.68 64.87
C ILE A 79 -39.31 24.25 64.65
N PHE A 80 -39.00 23.55 65.74
CA PHE A 80 -38.64 22.15 65.67
C PHE A 80 -39.83 21.33 65.14
N LEU A 81 -39.61 20.53 64.10
CA LEU A 81 -40.61 19.66 63.49
C LEU A 81 -40.29 18.20 63.86
N SER A 82 -41.27 17.48 64.40
CA SER A 82 -41.17 16.02 64.56
C SER A 82 -41.23 15.33 63.20
N SER A 83 -40.82 14.05 63.13
CA SER A 83 -40.94 13.27 61.88
C SER A 83 -42.37 13.28 61.35
N ASP A 84 -43.36 13.03 62.21
CA ASP A 84 -44.78 13.01 61.82
C ASP A 84 -45.26 14.37 61.28
N ALA A 85 -44.82 15.47 61.89
CA ALA A 85 -45.18 16.82 61.44
C ALA A 85 -44.50 17.17 60.10
N MET A 86 -43.25 16.75 59.92
CA MET A 86 -42.54 16.90 58.65
C MET A 86 -43.25 16.09 57.54
N ASP A 87 -43.67 14.86 57.84
CA ASP A 87 -44.36 14.01 56.89
C ASP A 87 -45.73 14.58 56.48
N ASP A 88 -46.50 15.16 57.41
CA ASP A 88 -47.76 15.87 57.09
C ASP A 88 -47.53 17.10 56.20
N ILE A 89 -46.52 17.93 56.53
CA ILE A 89 -46.16 19.09 55.71
C ILE A 89 -45.75 18.66 54.30
N MET A 90 -44.93 17.62 54.18
CA MET A 90 -44.50 17.09 52.88
C MET A 90 -45.66 16.50 52.07
N ALA A 91 -46.66 15.88 52.72
CA ALA A 91 -47.87 15.40 52.06
C ALA A 91 -48.71 16.55 51.49
N ARG A 92 -48.86 17.65 52.23
CA ARG A 92 -49.56 18.86 51.78
C ARG A 92 -48.81 19.60 50.66
N LEU A 93 -47.48 19.69 50.76
CA LEU A 93 -46.64 20.22 49.68
C LEU A 93 -46.79 19.40 48.40
N ARG A 94 -46.81 18.06 48.49
CA ARG A 94 -47.06 17.19 47.34
C ARG A 94 -48.44 17.42 46.74
N ALA A 95 -49.47 17.54 47.57
CA ALA A 95 -50.83 17.83 47.11
C ALA A 95 -50.90 19.17 46.37
N LEU A 96 -50.27 20.21 46.91
CA LEU A 96 -50.19 21.53 46.29
C LEU A 96 -49.40 21.52 44.98
N GLN A 97 -48.28 20.79 44.91
CA GLN A 97 -47.55 20.58 43.65
C GLN A 97 -48.43 19.90 42.60
N ALA A 98 -49.26 18.93 42.99
CA ALA A 98 -50.18 18.25 42.08
C ALA A 98 -51.33 19.14 41.61
N ASP A 99 -51.91 19.95 42.50
CA ASP A 99 -52.92 20.94 42.14
C ASP A 99 -52.36 21.95 41.14
N HIS A 100 -51.14 22.44 41.38
CA HIS A 100 -50.47 23.34 40.46
C HIS A 100 -50.18 22.67 39.09
N ALA A 101 -49.65 21.44 39.09
CA ALA A 101 -49.37 20.68 37.87
C ALA A 101 -50.62 20.32 37.05
N THR A 102 -51.81 20.37 37.67
CA THR A 102 -53.09 20.06 37.02
C THR A 102 -53.89 21.31 36.66
N THR A 103 -53.40 22.51 36.95
CA THR A 103 -54.04 23.77 36.57
C THR A 103 -53.97 23.94 35.05
N PRO A 104 -55.08 24.20 34.32
CA PRO A 104 -55.04 24.36 32.87
C PRO A 104 -54.09 25.49 32.43
N GLY A 105 -53.30 25.27 31.38
CA GLY A 105 -52.51 26.33 30.73
C GLY A 105 -53.41 27.33 29.98
N SER A 106 -52.90 28.55 29.70
CA SER A 106 -53.65 29.53 28.90
C SER A 106 -53.77 29.08 27.43
N GLU A 107 -54.87 29.43 26.76
CA GLU A 107 -55.18 28.99 25.38
C GLU A 107 -54.22 29.56 24.30
N THR A 108 -53.23 30.39 24.66
CA THR A 108 -52.34 31.05 23.70
C THR A 108 -50.87 30.69 23.92
N GLY A 109 -50.40 29.64 23.23
CA GLY A 109 -48.97 29.42 22.94
C GLY A 109 -48.05 29.04 24.11
N GLU A 110 -48.57 28.88 25.33
CA GLU A 110 -47.82 28.36 26.47
C GLU A 110 -47.78 26.82 26.47
N PRO A 111 -46.74 26.18 27.05
CA PRO A 111 -46.65 24.73 27.13
C PRO A 111 -47.85 24.16 27.92
N SER A 112 -48.50 23.15 27.35
CA SER A 112 -49.62 22.48 28.02
C SER A 112 -49.17 21.83 29.32
N THR A 113 -50.02 21.85 30.34
CA THR A 113 -49.70 21.30 31.66
C THR A 113 -49.87 19.79 31.70
N LEU A 114 -49.33 19.13 32.74
CA LEU A 114 -49.62 17.71 33.01
C LEU A 114 -51.12 17.47 33.15
N GLY A 115 -51.87 18.42 33.71
CA GLY A 115 -53.33 18.40 33.75
C GLY A 115 -53.96 18.34 32.36
N ASP A 116 -53.48 19.18 31.42
CA ASP A 116 -54.00 19.22 30.05
C ASP A 116 -53.71 17.94 29.27
N LEU A 117 -52.56 17.31 29.54
CA LEU A 117 -52.21 16.00 29.02
C LEU A 117 -53.13 14.90 29.59
N LEU A 118 -53.32 14.85 30.91
CA LEU A 118 -54.18 13.85 31.55
C LEU A 118 -55.65 14.01 31.17
N ARG A 119 -56.11 15.25 30.90
CA ARG A 119 -57.46 15.54 30.39
C ARG A 119 -57.73 14.94 29.00
N THR A 120 -56.71 14.51 28.25
CA THR A 120 -56.97 13.82 26.96
C THR A 120 -57.51 12.41 27.17
N VAL A 121 -57.35 11.84 28.37
CA VAL A 121 -57.73 10.45 28.70
C VAL A 121 -58.65 10.32 29.93
N LEU A 122 -58.63 11.30 30.84
CA LEU A 122 -59.43 11.32 32.05
C LEU A 122 -60.36 12.54 32.06
N THR A 123 -61.61 12.32 32.48
CA THR A 123 -62.62 13.38 32.63
C THR A 123 -62.88 13.77 34.10
N ASP A 124 -62.43 12.94 35.04
CA ASP A 124 -62.63 13.12 36.47
C ASP A 124 -61.41 13.83 37.08
N THR A 125 -61.66 14.99 37.69
CA THR A 125 -60.62 15.86 38.27
C THR A 125 -59.89 15.22 39.45
N ASP A 126 -60.57 14.41 40.26
CA ASP A 126 -59.95 13.73 41.41
C ASP A 126 -59.02 12.60 40.94
N ASN A 127 -59.41 11.91 39.87
CA ASN A 127 -58.55 10.93 39.21
C ASN A 127 -57.32 11.58 38.56
N ILE A 128 -57.47 12.73 37.92
CA ILE A 128 -56.34 13.50 37.36
C ILE A 128 -55.36 13.91 38.47
N ARG A 129 -55.89 14.41 39.59
CA ARG A 129 -55.09 14.79 40.76
C ARG A 129 -54.37 13.58 41.36
N ALA A 130 -55.02 12.42 41.46
CA ALA A 130 -54.39 11.20 41.97
C ALA A 130 -53.18 10.77 41.12
N VAL A 131 -53.31 10.81 39.79
CA VAL A 131 -52.19 10.51 38.88
C VAL A 131 -51.07 11.55 39.02
N ALA A 132 -51.40 12.83 39.11
CA ALA A 132 -50.41 13.90 39.26
C ALA A 132 -49.64 13.79 40.60
N GLN A 133 -50.33 13.48 41.71
CA GLN A 133 -49.69 13.25 43.01
C GLN A 133 -48.73 12.06 42.97
N LEU A 134 -49.14 10.96 42.32
CA LEU A 134 -48.28 9.79 42.16
C LEU A 134 -47.07 10.11 41.27
N TYR A 135 -47.28 10.86 40.18
CA TYR A 135 -46.21 11.27 39.27
C TYR A 135 -45.16 12.12 40.01
N ILE A 136 -45.61 13.06 40.85
CA ILE A 136 -44.72 13.88 41.68
C ILE A 136 -44.02 13.03 42.76
N ALA A 137 -44.72 12.07 43.37
CA ALA A 137 -44.12 11.17 44.37
C ALA A 137 -42.98 10.31 43.81
N HIS A 138 -43.06 9.96 42.52
CA HIS A 138 -42.01 9.26 41.77
C HIS A 138 -41.00 10.22 41.12
N ASN A 139 -40.80 11.42 41.69
CA ASN A 139 -39.87 12.44 41.18
C ASN A 139 -40.10 12.79 39.70
N ARG A 140 -41.36 12.80 39.25
CA ARG A 140 -41.75 13.07 37.86
C ARG A 140 -41.14 12.08 36.85
N MET A 141 -40.71 10.90 37.32
CA MET A 141 -40.23 9.81 36.49
C MET A 141 -41.31 8.73 36.37
N VAL A 142 -41.54 8.30 35.14
CA VAL A 142 -42.51 7.24 34.84
C VAL A 142 -41.76 5.91 34.73
N SER A 143 -41.77 5.12 35.80
CA SER A 143 -41.07 3.83 35.91
C SER A 143 -42.04 2.64 36.06
N ASP A 144 -41.55 1.41 36.00
CA ASP A 144 -42.38 0.22 36.28
C ASP A 144 -42.99 0.30 37.69
N ALA A 145 -42.24 0.81 38.67
CA ALA A 145 -42.73 1.02 40.03
C ALA A 145 -43.88 2.05 40.09
N PHE A 146 -43.81 3.11 39.28
CA PHE A 146 -44.91 4.08 39.15
C PHE A 146 -46.18 3.40 38.61
N TYR A 147 -46.05 2.56 37.59
CA TYR A 147 -47.20 1.86 37.00
C TYR A 147 -47.77 0.76 37.91
N ASP A 148 -46.92 0.06 38.66
CA ASP A 148 -47.35 -0.92 39.66
C ASP A 148 -48.17 -0.24 40.76
N GLU A 149 -47.73 0.92 41.25
CA GLU A 149 -48.45 1.69 42.26
C GLU A 149 -49.74 2.32 41.70
N LEU A 150 -49.72 2.81 40.46
CA LEU A 150 -50.92 3.32 39.77
C LEU A 150 -51.99 2.22 39.63
N THR A 151 -51.56 0.98 39.37
CA THR A 151 -52.45 -0.18 39.29
C THR A 151 -52.98 -0.57 40.68
N ALA A 152 -52.14 -0.46 41.71
CA ALA A 152 -52.51 -0.76 43.10
C ALA A 152 -53.57 0.21 43.67
N LEU A 153 -53.70 1.43 43.14
CA LEU A 153 -54.75 2.38 43.54
C LEU A 153 -56.17 1.86 43.26
N GLN A 154 -56.35 0.88 42.35
CA GLN A 154 -57.66 0.33 41.95
C GLN A 154 -58.69 1.37 41.48
N LEU A 155 -58.25 2.58 41.12
CA LEU A 155 -59.10 3.69 40.65
C LEU A 155 -59.45 3.57 39.15
N PHE A 156 -58.66 2.83 38.38
CA PHE A 156 -58.71 2.80 36.91
C PHE A 156 -58.98 1.39 36.37
N LYS A 157 -59.76 1.28 35.28
CA LYS A 157 -59.91 0.02 34.52
C LYS A 157 -58.64 -0.25 33.68
N ASN A 158 -58.41 -1.51 33.29
CA ASN A 158 -57.25 -1.90 32.47
C ASN A 158 -57.06 -1.04 31.20
N GLN A 159 -58.16 -0.69 30.50
CA GLN A 159 -58.07 0.18 29.34
C GLN A 159 -57.66 1.61 29.70
N GLN A 160 -58.16 2.15 30.80
CA GLN A 160 -57.79 3.49 31.28
C GLN A 160 -56.32 3.53 31.74
N LEU A 161 -55.82 2.45 32.35
CA LEU A 161 -54.40 2.31 32.69
C LEU A 161 -53.51 2.33 31.43
N ALA A 162 -53.91 1.63 30.37
CA ALA A 162 -53.21 1.66 29.09
C ALA A 162 -53.26 3.05 28.43
N ASP A 163 -54.42 3.72 28.49
CA ASP A 163 -54.60 5.06 27.94
C ASP A 163 -53.78 6.11 28.70
N ILE A 164 -53.71 6.04 30.05
CA ILE A 164 -52.84 6.90 30.89
C ILE A 164 -51.37 6.66 30.56
N ARG A 165 -50.96 5.38 30.46
CA ARG A 165 -49.58 5.00 30.10
C ARG A 165 -49.17 5.61 28.76
N LEU A 166 -50.01 5.47 27.75
CA LEU A 166 -49.77 6.06 26.43
C LEU A 166 -49.76 7.59 26.48
N ALA A 167 -50.68 8.24 27.22
CA ALA A 167 -50.73 9.69 27.34
C ALA A 167 -49.44 10.27 27.93
N LEU A 168 -48.91 9.67 29.01
CA LEU A 168 -47.66 10.12 29.64
C LEU A 168 -46.46 9.93 28.69
N GLN A 169 -46.37 8.78 28.00
CA GLN A 169 -45.31 8.54 27.02
C GLN A 169 -45.37 9.48 25.81
N LEU A 170 -46.56 9.76 25.29
CA LEU A 170 -46.76 10.73 24.22
C LEU A 170 -46.46 12.15 24.71
N GLY A 171 -46.76 12.48 25.97
CA GLY A 171 -46.40 13.75 26.59
C GLY A 171 -44.89 13.96 26.60
N GLU A 172 -44.14 12.97 27.07
CA GLU A 172 -42.67 13.01 27.05
C GLU A 172 -42.12 13.13 25.62
N PHE A 173 -42.61 12.29 24.71
CA PHE A 173 -42.15 12.25 23.32
C PHE A 173 -42.42 13.55 22.53
N THR A 174 -43.54 14.22 22.79
CA THR A 174 -43.97 15.42 22.06
C THR A 174 -43.66 16.72 22.80
N GLY A 175 -42.92 16.66 23.93
CA GLY A 175 -42.70 17.84 24.77
C GLY A 175 -44.00 18.43 25.33
N THR A 176 -45.00 17.59 25.60
CA THR A 176 -46.35 17.94 26.07
C THR A 176 -47.14 18.78 25.05
N TYR A 177 -46.89 18.60 23.76
CA TYR A 177 -47.65 19.27 22.72
C TYR A 177 -49.00 18.58 22.48
N VAL A 178 -49.99 18.97 23.28
CA VAL A 178 -51.34 18.34 23.31
C VAL A 178 -52.02 18.23 21.94
N PRO A 179 -51.92 19.20 20.99
CA PRO A 179 -52.43 19.03 19.63
C PRO A 179 -51.96 17.73 18.95
N LEU A 180 -50.66 17.45 19.01
CA LEU A 180 -50.08 16.25 18.43
C LEU A 180 -50.42 15.00 19.25
N VAL A 181 -50.42 15.08 20.58
CA VAL A 181 -50.82 13.96 21.45
C VAL A 181 -52.23 13.47 21.11
N ARG A 182 -53.18 14.39 20.95
CA ARG A 182 -54.57 14.05 20.59
C ARG A 182 -54.66 13.36 19.23
N GLU A 183 -53.91 13.83 18.24
CA GLU A 183 -53.88 13.21 16.92
C GLU A 183 -53.27 11.81 16.96
N LEU A 184 -52.16 11.62 17.68
CA LEU A 184 -51.54 10.31 17.82
C LEU A 184 -52.44 9.32 18.58
N GLN A 185 -53.14 9.78 19.62
CA GLN A 185 -54.16 8.99 20.32
C GLN A 185 -55.36 8.67 19.41
N HIS A 186 -55.76 9.59 18.54
CA HIS A 186 -56.83 9.37 17.56
C HIS A 186 -56.42 8.34 16.49
N MET A 187 -55.20 8.44 15.96
CA MET A 187 -54.62 7.46 15.05
C MET A 187 -54.58 6.06 15.69
N ALA A 188 -54.16 5.97 16.96
CA ALA A 188 -54.13 4.71 17.71
C ALA A 188 -55.51 4.06 17.92
N LYS A 189 -56.58 4.86 17.97
CA LYS A 189 -57.96 4.37 18.14
C LYS A 189 -58.60 3.90 16.83
N LEU A 190 -58.25 4.52 15.71
CA LEU A 190 -58.89 4.26 14.41
C LEU A 190 -58.28 3.10 13.64
N ASP A 191 -56.98 2.88 13.81
CA ASP A 191 -56.23 1.91 13.00
C ASP A 191 -55.60 0.83 13.91
N PRO A 192 -55.99 -0.45 13.75
CA PRO A 192 -55.39 -1.55 14.47
C PRO A 192 -53.85 -1.63 14.37
N LEU A 193 -53.26 -1.07 13.31
CA LEU A 193 -51.81 -0.98 13.12
C LEU A 193 -51.12 -0.09 14.15
N TYR A 194 -51.86 0.86 14.74
CA TYR A 194 -51.41 1.77 15.80
C TYR A 194 -52.12 1.48 17.13
N ALA A 195 -52.85 0.36 17.24
CA ALA A 195 -53.58 0.00 18.46
C ALA A 195 -52.65 -0.01 19.68
N PRO A 196 -53.07 0.60 20.80
CA PRO A 196 -52.20 0.82 21.93
C PRO A 196 -51.97 -0.47 22.72
N VAL A 197 -50.75 -0.99 22.68
CA VAL A 197 -50.23 -1.95 23.67
C VAL A 197 -49.62 -1.20 24.88
N GLY A 198 -49.72 0.14 24.89
CA GLY A 198 -49.16 1.00 25.94
C GLY A 198 -47.70 1.41 25.71
N ASP A 199 -47.26 1.50 24.45
CA ASP A 199 -45.95 2.05 24.06
C ASP A 199 -45.98 2.83 22.73
N LEU A 200 -44.84 3.45 22.40
CA LEU A 200 -44.65 4.29 21.21
C LEU A 200 -44.21 3.49 19.96
N SER A 201 -43.94 2.20 20.09
CA SER A 201 -43.34 1.39 19.02
C SER A 201 -44.16 1.34 17.71
N PRO A 202 -45.50 1.40 17.70
CA PRO A 202 -46.27 1.41 16.45
C PRO A 202 -46.01 2.65 15.58
N PHE A 203 -45.66 3.79 16.20
CA PHE A 203 -45.42 5.05 15.50
C PHE A 203 -44.08 5.11 14.76
N VAL A 204 -43.17 4.15 14.99
CA VAL A 204 -41.91 3.98 14.24
C VAL A 204 -42.16 3.79 12.73
N ARG A 205 -43.37 3.36 12.34
CA ARG A 205 -43.78 3.24 10.94
C ARG A 205 -43.85 4.58 10.21
N LEU A 206 -44.02 5.69 10.93
CA LEU A 206 -44.09 7.02 10.33
C LEU A 206 -42.68 7.43 9.87
N THR A 207 -42.54 7.64 8.57
CA THR A 207 -41.31 8.20 7.98
C THR A 207 -41.23 9.71 8.28
N LEU A 208 -40.06 10.32 8.06
CA LEU A 208 -39.93 11.78 8.15
C LEU A 208 -40.98 12.53 7.32
N VAL A 209 -41.29 12.01 6.12
CA VAL A 209 -42.34 12.57 5.25
C VAL A 209 -43.71 12.40 5.91
N ALA A 210 -44.02 11.22 6.44
CA ALA A 210 -45.30 10.97 7.11
C ALA A 210 -45.48 11.83 8.37
N TRP A 211 -44.41 12.12 9.11
CA TRP A 211 -44.45 13.05 10.25
C TRP A 211 -44.82 14.46 9.82
N ARG A 212 -44.24 14.95 8.71
CA ARG A 212 -44.61 16.26 8.15
C ARG A 212 -46.09 16.30 7.78
N GLU A 213 -46.60 15.26 7.11
CA GLU A 213 -48.02 15.15 6.77
C GLU A 213 -48.93 15.15 8.01
N VAL A 214 -48.55 14.45 9.08
CA VAL A 214 -49.29 14.44 10.35
C VAL A 214 -49.36 15.85 10.94
N LEU A 215 -48.24 16.59 10.97
CA LEU A 215 -48.20 17.96 11.51
C LEU A 215 -48.99 18.97 10.66
N HIS A 216 -49.26 18.68 9.39
CA HIS A 216 -50.09 19.51 8.52
C HIS A 216 -51.60 19.23 8.63
N ARG A 217 -52.03 18.21 9.40
CA ARG A 217 -53.45 17.89 9.56
C ARG A 217 -54.18 19.01 10.29
N GLN A 218 -55.43 19.26 9.90
CA GLN A 218 -56.28 20.26 10.53
C GLN A 218 -56.92 19.73 11.82
N GLN A 219 -56.91 20.57 12.85
CA GLN A 219 -57.59 20.37 14.11
C GLN A 219 -59.07 20.80 14.02
N ALA A 220 -59.86 20.44 15.04
CA ALA A 220 -61.30 20.77 15.10
C ALA A 220 -61.61 22.28 15.11
N ASN A 221 -60.64 23.12 15.46
CA ASN A 221 -60.75 24.59 15.46
C ASN A 221 -60.37 25.23 14.09
N GLY A 222 -59.95 24.43 13.10
CA GLY A 222 -59.59 24.90 11.75
C GLY A 222 -58.11 25.25 11.56
N GLU A 223 -57.29 25.24 12.61
CA GLU A 223 -55.85 25.42 12.53
C GLU A 223 -55.13 24.09 12.23
N ILE A 224 -53.92 24.13 11.66
CA ILE A 224 -53.09 22.93 11.51
C ILE A 224 -52.48 22.55 12.85
N ILE A 225 -52.16 21.25 13.05
CA ILE A 225 -51.45 20.79 14.24
C ILE A 225 -50.14 21.56 14.40
N GLY A 226 -49.37 21.80 13.35
CA GLY A 226 -48.18 22.64 13.38
C GLY A 226 -47.06 22.11 14.28
N ALA A 227 -46.25 23.01 14.83
CA ALA A 227 -45.17 22.70 15.76
C ALA A 227 -45.19 23.67 16.95
N PRO A 228 -44.68 23.26 18.14
CA PRO A 228 -44.58 24.14 19.30
C PRO A 228 -43.81 25.43 18.99
N VAL A 229 -44.22 26.55 19.58
CA VAL A 229 -43.52 27.85 19.43
C VAL A 229 -42.09 27.83 20.00
N SER A 230 -41.79 26.87 20.87
CA SER A 230 -40.46 26.63 21.45
C SER A 230 -39.48 25.94 20.49
N VAL A 231 -39.97 25.39 19.37
CA VAL A 231 -39.10 24.82 18.32
C VAL A 231 -38.53 25.97 17.49
N ASP A 232 -37.21 26.00 17.35
CA ASP A 232 -36.53 27.02 16.54
C ASP A 232 -36.89 26.90 15.05
N GLY A 233 -37.19 28.04 14.42
CA GLY A 233 -37.45 28.16 12.98
C GLY A 233 -37.99 29.55 12.62
N ALA A 234 -37.55 30.08 11.47
CA ALA A 234 -37.90 31.42 11.01
C ALA A 234 -39.40 31.56 10.69
N ASP A 235 -40.04 30.47 10.25
CA ASP A 235 -41.45 30.38 9.95
C ASP A 235 -42.07 29.06 10.45
N ILE A 236 -43.37 28.89 10.24
CA ILE A 236 -44.09 27.69 10.69
C ILE A 236 -43.64 26.42 9.97
N GLU A 237 -43.22 26.51 8.71
CA GLU A 237 -42.79 25.36 7.91
C GLU A 237 -41.41 24.86 8.36
N GLU A 238 -40.48 25.77 8.62
CA GLU A 238 -39.17 25.43 9.17
C GLU A 238 -39.32 24.77 10.56
N ARG A 239 -40.22 25.29 11.41
CA ARG A 239 -40.54 24.66 12.71
C ARG A 239 -41.15 23.27 12.55
N ILE A 240 -42.09 23.07 11.62
CA ILE A 240 -42.65 21.75 11.32
C ILE A 240 -41.56 20.77 10.87
N ASN A 241 -40.64 21.22 9.99
CA ASN A 241 -39.56 20.38 9.49
C ASN A 241 -38.58 19.96 10.59
N ASN A 242 -38.18 20.91 11.44
CA ASN A 242 -37.28 20.65 12.57
C ASN A 242 -37.92 19.74 13.60
N TYR A 243 -39.21 19.97 13.89
CA TYR A 243 -39.95 19.14 14.84
C TYR A 243 -40.16 17.71 14.31
N ALA A 244 -40.59 17.55 13.05
CA ALA A 244 -40.71 16.24 12.41
C ALA A 244 -39.38 15.48 12.39
N PHE A 245 -38.27 16.17 12.15
CA PHE A 245 -36.94 15.57 12.19
C PHE A 245 -36.58 15.06 13.59
N SER A 246 -36.79 15.89 14.62
CA SER A 246 -36.56 15.51 16.02
C SER A 246 -37.42 14.32 16.45
N LEU A 247 -38.72 14.33 16.13
CA LEU A 247 -39.66 13.24 16.44
C LEU A 247 -39.21 11.92 15.80
N ASN A 248 -38.85 11.96 14.51
CA ASN A 248 -38.37 10.78 13.80
C ASN A 248 -37.06 10.25 14.42
N GLN A 249 -36.10 11.12 14.70
CA GLN A 249 -34.82 10.72 15.28
C GLN A 249 -34.98 10.10 16.69
N GLN A 250 -35.84 10.67 17.53
CA GLN A 250 -36.11 10.16 18.87
C GLN A 250 -36.74 8.75 18.84
N LEU A 251 -37.70 8.51 17.94
CA LEU A 251 -38.29 7.18 17.79
C LEU A 251 -37.29 6.15 17.26
N GLU A 252 -36.49 6.52 16.26
CA GLU A 252 -35.49 5.63 15.68
C GLU A 252 -34.42 5.23 16.70
N ALA A 253 -34.00 6.17 17.55
CA ALA A 253 -33.05 5.93 18.64
C ALA A 253 -33.64 5.08 19.77
N SER A 254 -34.93 5.26 20.08
CA SER A 254 -35.62 4.54 21.16
C SER A 254 -35.98 3.10 20.78
N PHE A 255 -36.22 2.83 19.49
CA PHE A 255 -36.64 1.52 18.98
C PHE A 255 -35.78 1.03 17.80
N PRO A 256 -34.45 0.92 17.94
CA PRO A 256 -33.55 0.69 16.80
C PRO A 256 -33.79 -0.65 16.09
N SER A 257 -34.14 -1.70 16.84
CA SER A 257 -34.51 -3.00 16.25
C SER A 257 -35.78 -2.91 15.39
N THR A 258 -36.83 -2.27 15.92
CA THR A 258 -38.10 -2.09 15.20
C THR A 258 -37.90 -1.23 13.97
N THR A 259 -37.12 -0.16 14.08
CA THR A 259 -36.75 0.73 12.96
C THR A 259 -36.10 -0.05 11.83
N ILE A 260 -35.04 -0.80 12.11
CA ILE A 260 -34.31 -1.56 11.08
C ILE A 260 -35.25 -2.55 10.38
N VAL A 261 -36.02 -3.32 11.15
CA VAL A 261 -36.98 -4.29 10.60
C VAL A 261 -37.99 -3.61 9.68
N ARG A 262 -38.63 -2.52 10.15
CA ARG A 262 -39.64 -1.81 9.37
C ARG A 262 -39.07 -1.14 8.12
N ARG A 263 -37.85 -0.63 8.19
CA ARG A 263 -37.17 -0.03 7.04
C ARG A 263 -36.75 -1.09 6.03
N ILE A 264 -36.30 -2.26 6.46
CA ILE A 264 -36.08 -3.42 5.58
C ILE A 264 -37.40 -3.81 4.91
N GLU A 265 -38.49 -4.02 5.67
CA GLU A 265 -39.82 -4.36 5.12
C GLU A 265 -40.31 -3.32 4.09
N ALA A 266 -40.04 -2.03 4.31
CA ALA A 266 -40.45 -0.95 3.42
C ALA A 266 -39.53 -0.76 2.19
N ASP A 267 -38.31 -1.27 2.21
CA ASP A 267 -37.34 -1.17 1.12
C ASP A 267 -37.62 -2.22 0.04
N THR A 268 -38.64 -1.98 -0.77
CA THR A 268 -39.04 -2.87 -1.87
C THR A 268 -38.32 -2.59 -3.19
N ALA A 269 -37.24 -1.81 -3.15
CA ALA A 269 -36.51 -1.42 -4.35
C ALA A 269 -35.77 -2.63 -4.96
N ASP A 270 -35.66 -2.67 -6.29
CA ASP A 270 -35.05 -3.79 -7.01
C ASP A 270 -33.55 -3.98 -6.70
N ASP A 271 -32.85 -2.90 -6.34
CA ASP A 271 -31.45 -2.86 -5.95
C ASP A 271 -31.23 -3.08 -4.43
N SER A 272 -32.29 -3.38 -3.67
CA SER A 272 -32.15 -3.62 -2.23
C SER A 272 -31.35 -4.90 -1.97
N PRO A 273 -30.29 -4.85 -1.13
CA PRO A 273 -29.52 -6.03 -0.76
C PRO A 273 -30.32 -7.01 0.12
N PHE A 274 -31.53 -6.64 0.55
CA PHE A 274 -32.39 -7.44 1.42
C PHE A 274 -33.59 -8.08 0.70
N LYS A 275 -33.71 -7.89 -0.62
CA LYS A 275 -34.85 -8.34 -1.42
C LYS A 275 -35.18 -9.83 -1.25
N GLU A 276 -34.17 -10.68 -1.31
CA GLU A 276 -34.34 -12.14 -1.12
C GLU A 276 -34.74 -12.51 0.31
N MET A 277 -34.45 -11.64 1.28
CA MET A 277 -34.69 -11.88 2.70
C MET A 277 -36.10 -11.48 3.14
N HIS A 278 -36.85 -10.63 2.41
CA HIS A 278 -38.12 -10.05 2.90
C HIS A 278 -39.15 -11.09 3.33
N ALA A 279 -39.38 -12.12 2.52
CA ALA A 279 -40.36 -13.16 2.82
C ALA A 279 -39.96 -14.01 4.04
N ASP A 280 -38.67 -14.36 4.11
CA ASP A 280 -38.09 -15.14 5.20
C ASP A 280 -38.02 -14.34 6.51
N LEU A 281 -37.74 -13.03 6.43
CA LEU A 281 -37.77 -12.10 7.57
C LEU A 281 -39.17 -11.99 8.17
N THR A 282 -40.18 -11.84 7.34
CA THR A 282 -41.58 -11.77 7.78
C THR A 282 -41.99 -13.06 8.50
N THR A 283 -41.61 -14.21 7.94
CA THR A 283 -41.87 -15.52 8.53
C THR A 283 -41.14 -15.71 9.87
N PHE A 284 -39.85 -15.36 9.91
CA PHE A 284 -39.04 -15.44 11.13
C PHE A 284 -39.60 -14.55 12.24
N LEU A 285 -39.97 -13.31 11.95
CA LEU A 285 -40.56 -12.38 12.93
C LEU A 285 -41.91 -12.86 13.44
N GLY A 286 -42.74 -13.47 12.58
CA GLY A 286 -43.99 -14.11 12.99
C GLY A 286 -43.77 -15.22 14.02
N ASN A 287 -42.73 -16.02 13.84
CA ASN A 287 -42.34 -17.08 14.79
C ASN A 287 -41.64 -16.53 16.05
N ASN A 288 -41.07 -15.32 15.99
CA ASN A 288 -40.18 -14.77 17.00
C ASN A 288 -40.50 -13.30 17.34
N PRO A 289 -41.70 -13.00 17.86
CA PRO A 289 -42.15 -11.62 18.10
C PRO A 289 -41.30 -10.84 19.13
N GLY A 290 -40.53 -11.54 19.98
CA GLY A 290 -39.66 -10.93 20.98
C GLY A 290 -38.18 -10.79 20.57
N PHE A 291 -37.81 -11.13 19.33
CA PHE A 291 -36.41 -11.08 18.91
C PHE A 291 -35.92 -9.64 18.70
N ASN A 292 -34.81 -9.28 19.35
CA ASN A 292 -34.19 -7.97 19.21
C ASN A 292 -32.96 -8.02 18.28
N PHE A 293 -33.08 -7.41 17.11
CA PHE A 293 -32.05 -7.40 16.06
C PHE A 293 -30.73 -6.76 16.49
N VAL A 294 -30.75 -5.84 17.46
CA VAL A 294 -29.55 -5.10 17.86
C VAL A 294 -28.90 -5.75 19.09
N MET A 295 -29.70 -6.20 20.05
CA MET A 295 -29.22 -6.63 21.37
C MET A 295 -29.00 -8.14 21.48
N GLN A 296 -29.61 -8.96 20.61
CA GLN A 296 -29.52 -10.41 20.68
C GLN A 296 -28.86 -10.99 19.42
N PRO A 297 -27.61 -11.48 19.50
CA PRO A 297 -26.95 -12.13 18.37
C PRO A 297 -27.78 -13.32 17.88
N LEU A 298 -28.07 -13.36 16.57
CA LEU A 298 -28.89 -14.40 15.95
C LEU A 298 -28.37 -15.81 16.28
N ALA A 299 -27.05 -16.00 16.26
CA ALA A 299 -26.45 -17.30 16.57
C ALA A 299 -26.75 -17.79 17.99
N ILE A 300 -26.74 -16.89 18.98
CA ILE A 300 -27.09 -17.22 20.37
C ILE A 300 -28.59 -17.50 20.46
N TYR A 301 -29.41 -16.67 19.82
CA TYR A 301 -30.86 -16.85 19.83
C TYR A 301 -31.27 -18.19 19.20
N LEU A 302 -30.59 -18.63 18.13
CA LEU A 302 -30.84 -19.91 17.48
C LEU A 302 -30.17 -21.11 18.16
N SER A 303 -29.32 -20.92 19.18
CA SER A 303 -28.66 -22.03 19.89
C SER A 303 -29.63 -22.99 20.60
N THR A 304 -30.87 -22.56 20.82
CA THR A 304 -31.95 -23.34 21.42
C THR A 304 -33.19 -23.30 20.52
N ASN A 305 -33.82 -24.44 20.29
CA ASN A 305 -35.06 -24.57 19.52
C ASN A 305 -34.99 -23.94 18.10
N ALA A 306 -33.86 -24.08 17.40
CA ALA A 306 -33.66 -23.52 16.06
C ALA A 306 -34.75 -23.95 15.06
N GLU A 307 -35.13 -25.23 15.08
CA GLU A 307 -36.13 -25.82 14.17
C GLU A 307 -37.49 -25.13 14.27
N THR A 308 -37.95 -24.82 15.49
CA THR A 308 -39.22 -24.10 15.67
C THR A 308 -39.10 -22.62 15.33
N LYS A 309 -37.95 -22.01 15.61
CA LYS A 309 -37.71 -20.58 15.37
C LYS A 309 -37.57 -20.25 13.87
N LEU A 310 -37.06 -21.19 13.08
CA LEU A 310 -36.85 -21.06 11.63
C LEU A 310 -37.93 -21.76 10.80
N ALA A 311 -39.00 -22.27 11.42
CA ALA A 311 -40.05 -22.98 10.71
C ALA A 311 -40.65 -22.12 9.58
N GLY A 312 -40.63 -22.63 8.34
CA GLY A 312 -41.17 -21.94 7.16
C GLY A 312 -40.21 -20.99 6.44
N VAL A 313 -39.02 -20.73 6.99
CA VAL A 313 -37.93 -20.00 6.31
C VAL A 313 -37.40 -20.86 5.16
N GLN A 314 -37.40 -20.33 3.93
CA GLN A 314 -37.03 -21.08 2.73
C GLN A 314 -35.52 -21.22 2.57
N ASN A 315 -34.77 -20.12 2.68
CA ASN A 315 -33.33 -20.11 2.48
C ASN A 315 -32.61 -19.72 3.78
N ILE A 316 -32.45 -20.71 4.67
CA ILE A 316 -31.88 -20.50 6.02
C ILE A 316 -30.45 -19.93 5.95
N ASP A 317 -29.60 -20.40 5.05
CA ASP A 317 -28.20 -19.95 4.98
C ASP A 317 -28.08 -18.50 4.48
N ALA A 318 -28.81 -18.15 3.41
CA ALA A 318 -28.84 -16.78 2.93
C ALA A 318 -29.48 -15.83 3.96
N PHE A 319 -30.61 -16.23 4.55
CA PHE A 319 -31.29 -15.48 5.60
C PHE A 319 -30.38 -15.21 6.79
N THR A 320 -29.76 -16.26 7.36
CA THR A 320 -28.90 -16.09 8.54
C THR A 320 -27.65 -15.28 8.24
N THR A 321 -27.10 -15.36 7.03
CA THR A 321 -25.95 -14.55 6.60
C THR A 321 -26.33 -13.08 6.49
N ALA A 322 -27.46 -12.77 5.85
CA ALA A 322 -27.96 -11.42 5.68
C ALA A 322 -28.31 -10.77 7.04
N VAL A 323 -29.04 -11.47 7.91
CA VAL A 323 -29.36 -10.96 9.25
C VAL A 323 -28.07 -10.69 10.04
N LYS A 324 -27.10 -11.62 10.07
CA LYS A 324 -25.82 -11.39 10.75
C LYS A 324 -25.06 -10.19 10.19
N ALA A 325 -25.11 -9.94 8.88
CA ALA A 325 -24.53 -8.75 8.26
C ALA A 325 -25.21 -7.47 8.77
N VAL A 326 -26.54 -7.43 8.78
CA VAL A 326 -27.32 -6.32 9.34
C VAL A 326 -26.96 -6.08 10.81
N GLN A 327 -26.87 -7.13 11.64
CA GLN A 327 -26.50 -6.98 13.06
C GLN A 327 -25.10 -6.38 13.25
N ARG A 328 -24.13 -6.80 12.44
CA ARG A 328 -22.77 -6.26 12.51
C ARG A 328 -22.72 -4.80 12.09
N VAL A 329 -23.37 -4.45 10.98
CA VAL A 329 -23.36 -3.08 10.46
C VAL A 329 -24.20 -2.14 11.34
N SER A 330 -25.32 -2.62 11.88
CA SER A 330 -26.17 -1.83 12.80
C SER A 330 -25.49 -1.49 14.13
N SER A 331 -24.50 -2.28 14.54
CA SER A 331 -23.65 -1.95 15.69
C SER A 331 -22.72 -0.76 15.41
N LEU A 332 -22.43 -0.48 14.12
CA LEU A 332 -21.56 0.61 13.67
C LEU A 332 -22.36 1.86 13.34
N VAL A 333 -23.43 1.71 12.55
CA VAL A 333 -24.31 2.79 12.10
C VAL A 333 -25.76 2.49 12.45
N THR A 334 -26.52 3.48 12.89
CA THR A 334 -27.93 3.32 13.27
C THR A 334 -28.90 3.73 12.16
N ASP A 335 -28.43 4.50 11.18
CA ASP A 335 -29.21 4.94 10.03
C ASP A 335 -29.37 3.81 8.99
N TYR A 336 -30.60 3.55 8.58
CA TYR A 336 -30.90 2.49 7.60
C TYR A 336 -30.27 2.77 6.24
N ALA A 337 -30.23 4.03 5.79
CA ALA A 337 -29.63 4.36 4.50
C ALA A 337 -28.14 4.03 4.50
N ALA A 338 -27.41 4.39 5.56
CA ALA A 338 -26.02 3.98 5.76
C ALA A 338 -25.84 2.44 5.81
N ILE A 339 -26.72 1.71 6.53
CA ILE A 339 -26.67 0.24 6.60
C ILE A 339 -26.82 -0.37 5.20
N ARG A 340 -27.82 0.09 4.44
CA ARG A 340 -28.10 -0.36 3.07
C ARG A 340 -26.89 -0.11 2.17
N THR A 341 -26.37 1.11 2.14
CA THR A 341 -25.21 1.48 1.32
C THR A 341 -23.99 0.60 1.62
N LEU A 342 -23.65 0.42 2.90
CA LEU A 342 -22.48 -0.36 3.29
C LEU A 342 -22.63 -1.83 2.90
N ILE A 343 -23.81 -2.43 3.14
CA ILE A 343 -24.06 -3.83 2.80
C ILE A 343 -24.10 -4.05 1.28
N SER A 344 -24.71 -3.15 0.51
CA SER A 344 -24.73 -3.20 -0.96
C SER A 344 -23.32 -3.18 -1.58
N ASN A 345 -22.35 -2.56 -0.91
CA ASN A 345 -20.95 -2.51 -1.33
C ASN A 345 -20.08 -3.61 -0.70
N GLY A 346 -20.68 -4.65 -0.10
CA GLY A 346 -19.96 -5.77 0.51
C GLY A 346 -19.33 -5.46 1.88
N LEU A 347 -19.54 -4.27 2.44
CA LEU A 347 -19.00 -3.84 3.73
C LEU A 347 -19.86 -4.33 4.89
N ASN A 348 -19.94 -5.65 5.01
CA ASN A 348 -20.83 -6.37 5.94
C ASN A 348 -20.27 -6.55 7.37
N SER A 349 -19.11 -5.95 7.68
CA SER A 349 -18.43 -6.07 8.97
C SER A 349 -17.42 -4.94 9.21
N ALA A 350 -17.04 -4.73 10.47
CA ALA A 350 -15.99 -3.79 10.83
C ALA A 350 -14.64 -4.10 10.13
N GLN A 351 -14.29 -5.39 9.99
CA GLN A 351 -13.08 -5.81 9.28
C GLN A 351 -13.14 -5.45 7.79
N ALA A 352 -14.28 -5.69 7.13
CA ALA A 352 -14.45 -5.35 5.71
C ALA A 352 -14.30 -3.83 5.49
N MET A 353 -14.85 -3.00 6.38
CA MET A 353 -14.70 -1.55 6.31
C MET A 353 -13.26 -1.09 6.52
N VAL A 354 -12.55 -1.66 7.52
CA VAL A 354 -11.16 -1.30 7.82
C VAL A 354 -10.21 -1.75 6.68
N ALA A 355 -10.48 -2.89 6.05
CA ALA A 355 -9.69 -3.41 4.93
C ALA A 355 -9.71 -2.51 3.69
N VAL A 356 -10.74 -1.67 3.51
CA VAL A 356 -10.78 -0.66 2.42
C VAL A 356 -9.70 0.42 2.61
N GLY A 357 -9.30 0.69 3.85
CA GLY A 357 -8.39 1.79 4.19
C GLY A 357 -9.10 3.13 4.35
N GLU A 358 -8.59 3.98 5.24
CA GLU A 358 -9.28 5.21 5.69
C GLU A 358 -9.53 6.19 4.55
N HIS A 359 -8.50 6.48 3.75
CA HIS A 359 -8.58 7.44 2.64
C HIS A 359 -9.59 6.99 1.58
N THR A 360 -9.47 5.74 1.12
CA THR A 360 -10.37 5.15 0.12
C THR A 360 -11.81 5.09 0.64
N PHE A 361 -12.01 4.73 1.91
CA PHE A 361 -13.33 4.72 2.52
C PHE A 361 -13.96 6.11 2.54
N MET A 362 -13.21 7.16 2.91
CA MET A 362 -13.72 8.53 2.86
C MET A 362 -14.05 8.94 1.42
N GLN A 363 -13.15 8.66 0.47
CA GLN A 363 -13.34 9.04 -0.92
C GLN A 363 -14.59 8.40 -1.54
N GLN A 364 -14.86 7.14 -1.22
CA GLN A 364 -15.97 6.39 -1.79
C GLN A 364 -17.30 6.64 -1.07
N PHE A 365 -17.30 6.72 0.28
CA PHE A 365 -18.54 6.67 1.06
C PHE A 365 -18.91 7.98 1.77
N ALA A 366 -18.08 9.04 1.71
CA ALA A 366 -18.39 10.30 2.39
C ALA A 366 -19.71 10.92 1.94
N TYR A 367 -20.04 10.89 0.64
CA TYR A 367 -21.30 11.44 0.15
C TYR A 367 -22.50 10.64 0.67
N ASP A 368 -22.47 9.32 0.50
CA ASP A 368 -23.59 8.45 0.86
C ASP A 368 -23.82 8.33 2.37
N LEU A 369 -22.78 8.50 3.19
CA LEU A 369 -22.87 8.50 4.65
C LEU A 369 -23.22 9.89 5.23
N GLY A 370 -23.50 10.88 4.38
CA GLY A 370 -23.96 12.21 4.79
C GLY A 370 -22.86 13.17 5.23
N GLY A 371 -21.65 13.01 4.69
CA GLY A 371 -20.51 13.92 4.85
C GLY A 371 -19.23 13.21 5.32
N ILE A 372 -18.09 13.87 5.09
CA ILE A 372 -16.76 13.34 5.44
C ILE A 372 -16.59 13.06 6.94
N ASP A 373 -17.17 13.91 7.80
CA ASP A 373 -17.07 13.74 9.26
C ASP A 373 -17.85 12.52 9.74
N LYS A 374 -19.05 12.27 9.17
CA LYS A 374 -19.84 11.07 9.48
C LYS A 374 -19.13 9.82 9.00
N ALA A 375 -18.65 9.80 7.75
CA ALA A 375 -17.89 8.66 7.22
C ALA A 375 -16.65 8.38 8.08
N ARG A 376 -15.92 9.41 8.52
CA ARG A 376 -14.75 9.28 9.41
C ARG A 376 -15.13 8.69 10.75
N ALA A 377 -16.21 9.15 11.37
CA ALA A 377 -16.70 8.61 12.63
C ALA A 377 -17.08 7.11 12.50
N VAL A 378 -17.74 6.74 11.40
CA VAL A 378 -18.07 5.33 11.09
C VAL A 378 -16.81 4.50 10.93
N PHE A 379 -15.83 4.97 10.14
CA PHE A 379 -14.58 4.25 9.93
C PHE A 379 -13.79 4.05 11.23
N TYR A 380 -13.66 5.09 12.06
CA TYR A 380 -12.97 4.94 13.34
C TYR A 380 -13.71 4.03 14.32
N LYS A 381 -15.05 4.04 14.33
CA LYS A 381 -15.83 3.08 15.10
C LYS A 381 -15.62 1.66 14.60
N ALA A 382 -15.59 1.44 13.29
CA ALA A 382 -15.25 0.15 12.69
C ALA A 382 -13.83 -0.30 13.10
N LYS A 383 -12.84 0.59 12.99
CA LYS A 383 -11.47 0.33 13.44
C LYS A 383 -11.41 -0.06 14.92
N TYR A 384 -12.11 0.68 15.78
CA TYR A 384 -12.19 0.38 17.21
C TYR A 384 -12.81 -1.01 17.46
N VAL A 385 -13.94 -1.33 16.82
CA VAL A 385 -14.60 -2.64 16.97
C VAL A 385 -13.72 -3.77 16.47
N GLN A 386 -13.10 -3.61 15.30
CA GLN A 386 -12.17 -4.57 14.71
C GLN A 386 -10.96 -4.81 15.62
N SER A 387 -10.33 -3.75 16.11
CA SER A 387 -9.15 -3.85 16.98
C SER A 387 -9.49 -4.41 18.35
N THR A 388 -10.67 -4.08 18.89
CA THR A 388 -11.16 -4.64 20.15
C THR A 388 -11.45 -6.14 19.99
N ALA A 389 -12.12 -6.53 18.92
CA ALA A 389 -12.37 -7.94 18.61
C ALA A 389 -11.05 -8.72 18.46
N MET A 390 -10.08 -8.16 17.74
CA MET A 390 -8.75 -8.75 17.58
C MET A 390 -7.99 -8.81 18.92
N THR A 391 -8.10 -7.80 19.77
CA THR A 391 -7.45 -7.78 21.09
C THR A 391 -8.06 -8.80 22.03
N VAL A 392 -9.39 -8.90 22.09
CA VAL A 392 -10.10 -9.93 22.86
C VAL A 392 -9.72 -11.32 22.33
N TYR A 393 -9.65 -11.49 21.02
CA TYR A 393 -9.16 -12.71 20.38
C TYR A 393 -7.73 -13.04 20.81
N MET A 394 -6.76 -12.15 20.60
CA MET A 394 -5.36 -12.38 21.00
C MET A 394 -5.23 -12.64 22.50
N LYS A 395 -6.03 -11.97 23.33
CA LYS A 395 -5.98 -12.13 24.78
C LYS A 395 -6.56 -13.45 25.26
N HIS A 396 -7.59 -14.00 24.63
CA HIS A 396 -8.35 -15.16 25.15
C HIS A 396 -8.29 -16.41 24.27
N ALA A 397 -7.74 -16.32 23.06
CA ALA A 397 -7.58 -17.46 22.19
C ALA A 397 -6.49 -18.40 22.75
N PRO A 398 -6.79 -19.70 22.90
CA PRO A 398 -5.82 -20.70 23.38
C PRO A 398 -4.52 -20.72 22.57
N ALA A 399 -4.59 -20.37 21.28
CA ALA A 399 -3.46 -20.25 20.35
C ALA A 399 -2.42 -19.20 20.77
N PHE A 400 -2.77 -18.19 21.57
CA PHE A 400 -1.86 -17.12 21.99
C PHE A 400 -1.58 -17.10 23.50
N GLN A 401 -2.28 -17.94 24.29
CA GLN A 401 -2.15 -18.02 25.74
C GLN A 401 -1.29 -19.18 26.26
N LEU A 402 -0.73 -20.03 25.39
CA LEU A 402 0.02 -21.22 25.81
C LEU A 402 1.51 -21.13 25.47
N PRO A 403 2.33 -20.78 26.48
CA PRO A 403 3.52 -21.57 26.73
C PRO A 403 3.58 -21.90 28.23
N LEU A 404 2.54 -22.51 28.80
CA LEU A 404 2.69 -23.14 30.11
C LEU A 404 3.19 -24.57 29.87
N PRO A 405 4.40 -24.92 30.33
CA PRO A 405 4.83 -26.31 30.37
C PRO A 405 3.78 -27.13 31.11
N TYR A 406 3.49 -28.35 30.62
CA TYR A 406 2.49 -29.27 31.19
C TYR A 406 2.57 -29.40 32.73
N VAL A 407 3.77 -29.19 33.29
CA VAL A 407 4.09 -29.31 34.72
C VAL A 407 3.56 -28.13 35.58
N ILE A 408 3.21 -26.98 35.00
CA ILE A 408 2.79 -25.77 35.76
C ILE A 408 1.26 -25.56 35.70
N GLY A 409 0.52 -26.34 34.91
CA GLY A 409 -0.92 -26.17 34.68
C GLY A 409 -1.83 -26.69 35.80
N SER A 410 -1.78 -26.12 37.01
CA SER A 410 -2.98 -26.07 37.86
C SER A 410 -3.77 -24.82 37.48
N HIS A 411 -5.11 -24.88 37.47
CA HIS A 411 -6.11 -23.84 37.10
C HIS A 411 -6.87 -24.00 35.77
N ALA A 412 -6.75 -25.12 35.04
CA ALA A 412 -7.65 -25.43 33.92
C ALA A 412 -9.13 -25.67 34.35
N SER A 413 -9.44 -25.68 35.66
CA SER A 413 -10.76 -25.98 36.20
C SER A 413 -11.77 -24.83 36.13
N ASN A 414 -11.36 -23.58 35.89
CA ASN A 414 -12.29 -22.44 35.84
C ASN A 414 -12.71 -22.01 34.42
N VAL A 415 -12.17 -22.63 33.37
CA VAL A 415 -12.51 -22.30 31.97
C VAL A 415 -13.64 -23.19 31.42
N GLN A 416 -13.91 -24.34 32.04
CA GLN A 416 -14.97 -25.26 31.62
C GLN A 416 -16.39 -24.67 31.75
N GLY A 417 -16.64 -23.77 32.71
CA GLY A 417 -17.96 -23.16 32.93
C GLY A 417 -18.37 -22.12 31.88
N MET A 418 -17.42 -21.48 31.19
CA MET A 418 -17.71 -20.53 30.11
C MET A 418 -17.72 -21.18 28.71
N GLN A 419 -17.09 -22.35 28.55
CA GLN A 419 -17.02 -23.04 27.26
C GLN A 419 -18.33 -23.75 26.88
N SER A 420 -19.12 -24.26 27.83
CA SER A 420 -20.26 -25.13 27.52
C SER A 420 -21.49 -24.41 26.93
N HIS A 421 -21.67 -23.11 27.16
CA HIS A 421 -22.83 -22.37 26.61
C HIS A 421 -22.56 -21.62 25.31
N TYR A 422 -21.29 -21.35 24.97
CA TYR A 422 -20.92 -20.62 23.74
C TYR A 422 -20.30 -21.50 22.64
N ALA A 423 -19.77 -22.68 22.98
CA ALA A 423 -19.13 -23.59 22.01
C ALA A 423 -20.10 -24.24 21.01
N ALA A 424 -21.40 -24.29 21.31
CA ALA A 424 -22.40 -24.88 20.41
C ALA A 424 -22.84 -23.92 19.27
N ALA A 425 -22.59 -22.61 19.40
CA ALA A 425 -23.10 -21.59 18.47
C ALA A 425 -22.02 -20.88 17.63
N LEU A 426 -20.74 -21.08 17.95
CA LEU A 426 -19.61 -20.54 17.20
C LEU A 426 -18.76 -21.71 16.68
N PRO A 427 -18.44 -21.78 15.38
CA PRO A 427 -17.48 -22.76 14.87
C PRO A 427 -16.21 -22.66 15.72
N ASN A 428 -15.84 -23.76 16.38
CA ASN A 428 -14.63 -23.76 17.19
C ASN A 428 -13.41 -23.69 16.27
N TRP A 429 -12.30 -23.16 16.78
CA TRP A 429 -11.11 -22.83 15.99
C TRP A 429 -10.51 -24.04 15.27
N SER A 430 -10.59 -25.22 15.86
CA SER A 430 -10.17 -26.47 15.21
C SER A 430 -11.02 -26.81 13.98
N THR A 431 -12.31 -26.45 13.99
CA THR A 431 -13.21 -26.64 12.84
C THR A 431 -12.93 -25.62 11.73
N LEU A 432 -12.50 -24.40 12.04
CA LEU A 432 -12.25 -23.35 11.05
C LEU A 432 -10.84 -23.36 10.45
N PHE A 433 -9.82 -23.69 11.25
CA PHE A 433 -8.41 -23.52 10.88
C PHE A 433 -7.57 -24.80 11.02
N GLY A 434 -8.18 -25.92 11.43
CA GLY A 434 -7.48 -27.21 11.62
C GLY A 434 -6.74 -27.33 12.95
N SER A 435 -5.77 -28.24 13.03
CA SER A 435 -4.98 -28.46 14.26
C SER A 435 -4.18 -27.22 14.64
N ILE A 436 -4.32 -26.77 15.89
CA ILE A 436 -3.66 -25.59 16.47
C ILE A 436 -2.45 -26.01 17.32
N GLU A 437 -1.93 -27.21 17.09
CA GLU A 437 -0.78 -27.74 17.83
C GLU A 437 0.49 -26.96 17.48
N MET A 438 0.92 -26.08 18.39
CA MET A 438 2.11 -25.23 18.21
C MET A 438 3.44 -25.93 18.54
N CYS A 439 3.43 -27.16 19.05
CA CYS A 439 4.63 -27.80 19.63
C CYS A 439 5.71 -28.20 18.61
N GLU A 440 5.44 -28.13 17.30
CA GLU A 440 6.42 -28.46 16.24
C GLU A 440 6.62 -27.35 15.20
N CYS A 441 6.19 -26.11 15.49
CA CYS A 441 6.32 -25.04 14.50
C CYS A 441 7.80 -24.58 14.38
N ARG A 442 8.48 -24.99 13.30
CA ARG A 442 9.79 -24.44 12.92
C ARG A 442 9.66 -22.93 12.70
N HIS A 443 10.70 -22.16 13.01
CA HIS A 443 10.67 -20.70 12.91
C HIS A 443 10.23 -20.18 11.53
N CYS A 444 10.51 -20.90 10.43
CA CYS A 444 10.05 -20.53 9.09
C CYS A 444 8.51 -20.52 8.92
N ARG A 445 7.78 -21.29 9.75
CA ARG A 445 6.32 -21.35 9.79
C ARG A 445 5.69 -20.41 10.83
N SER A 446 6.51 -19.59 11.49
CA SER A 446 6.06 -18.57 12.43
C SER A 446 5.39 -17.40 11.72
N LEU A 447 4.43 -16.75 12.38
CA LEU A 447 3.90 -15.44 11.98
C LEU A 447 4.98 -14.35 11.95
N TYR A 448 6.10 -14.56 12.67
CA TYR A 448 7.23 -13.64 12.73
C TYR A 448 8.38 -14.06 11.80
N SER A 449 8.16 -14.99 10.88
CA SER A 449 9.20 -15.47 9.96
C SER A 449 9.48 -14.47 8.83
N PRO A 450 10.66 -14.54 8.17
CA PRO A 450 10.93 -13.76 6.96
C PRO A 450 9.89 -13.99 5.86
N ALA A 451 9.39 -15.23 5.72
CA ALA A 451 8.32 -15.55 4.78
C ALA A 451 7.01 -14.84 5.11
N ALA A 452 6.60 -14.80 6.39
CA ALA A 452 5.41 -14.06 6.81
C ALA A 452 5.57 -12.56 6.55
N TYR A 453 6.75 -12.00 6.81
CA TYR A 453 7.06 -10.60 6.49
C TYR A 453 7.01 -10.31 4.98
N LEU A 454 7.52 -11.22 4.13
CA LEU A 454 7.41 -11.10 2.68
C LEU A 454 5.95 -11.05 2.24
N VAL A 455 5.10 -11.97 2.72
CA VAL A 455 3.67 -12.00 2.39
C VAL A 455 2.96 -10.73 2.83
N ASP A 456 3.25 -10.24 4.04
CA ASP A 456 2.68 -8.98 4.55
C ASP A 456 3.12 -7.78 3.69
N THR A 457 4.40 -7.75 3.30
CA THR A 457 4.95 -6.71 2.42
C THR A 457 4.29 -6.75 1.03
N LEU A 458 4.10 -7.93 0.44
CA LEU A 458 3.43 -8.06 -0.87
C LEU A 458 1.95 -7.63 -0.78
N ASN A 459 1.25 -7.94 0.31
CA ASN A 459 -0.10 -7.45 0.55
C ASN A 459 -0.13 -5.93 0.71
N PHE A 460 0.80 -5.36 1.47
CA PHE A 460 0.94 -3.91 1.63
C PHE A 460 1.16 -3.21 0.27
N ILE A 461 2.02 -3.77 -0.59
CA ILE A 461 2.27 -3.25 -1.95
C ILE A 461 1.05 -3.42 -2.85
N ARG A 462 0.29 -4.52 -2.72
CA ARG A 462 -0.97 -4.73 -3.47
C ARG A 462 -2.01 -3.65 -3.16
N ASP A 463 -2.11 -3.27 -1.89
CA ASP A 463 -3.17 -2.37 -1.39
C ASP A 463 -2.79 -0.88 -1.54
N ALA A 464 -1.60 -0.59 -2.06
CA ALA A 464 -1.17 0.77 -2.38
C ALA A 464 -1.92 1.34 -3.61
N PRO A 465 -2.08 2.68 -3.73
CA PRO A 465 -2.78 3.28 -4.86
C PRO A 465 -2.19 2.85 -6.21
N ASN A 466 -3.07 2.53 -7.15
CA ASN A 466 -2.66 2.14 -8.50
C ASN A 466 -1.94 3.29 -9.22
N TYR A 467 -0.96 2.92 -10.03
CA TYR A 467 -0.36 3.82 -11.02
C TYR A 467 -0.98 3.50 -12.39
N SER A 468 -1.84 4.40 -12.88
CA SER A 468 -2.69 4.12 -14.04
C SER A 468 -3.59 2.90 -13.77
N GLU A 469 -3.65 1.92 -14.66
CA GLU A 469 -4.48 0.72 -14.56
C GLU A 469 -3.85 -0.43 -13.73
N TYR A 470 -2.58 -0.31 -13.32
CA TYR A 470 -1.84 -1.37 -12.64
C TYR A 470 -1.61 -1.08 -11.15
N SER A 471 -1.69 -2.12 -10.31
CA SER A 471 -1.23 -2.04 -8.93
C SER A 471 0.30 -2.06 -8.87
N PRO A 472 0.93 -1.44 -7.85
CA PRO A 472 2.37 -1.52 -7.67
C PRO A 472 2.91 -2.95 -7.58
N LEU A 473 2.12 -3.89 -7.05
CA LEU A 473 2.48 -5.31 -7.01
C LEU A 473 2.56 -5.90 -8.42
N GLN A 474 1.62 -5.57 -9.31
CA GLN A 474 1.65 -6.05 -10.69
C GLN A 474 2.91 -5.59 -11.43
N LEU A 475 3.30 -4.32 -11.26
CA LEU A 475 4.54 -3.78 -11.85
C LEU A 475 5.80 -4.44 -11.26
N LEU A 476 5.81 -4.72 -9.96
CA LEU A 476 6.90 -5.46 -9.32
C LEU A 476 7.03 -6.87 -9.91
N LEU A 477 5.93 -7.61 -10.01
CA LEU A 477 5.93 -8.98 -10.51
C LEU A 477 6.20 -9.08 -12.01
N GLN A 478 5.92 -8.02 -12.79
CA GLN A 478 6.39 -7.93 -14.19
C GLN A 478 7.93 -7.88 -14.29
N ARG A 479 8.59 -7.22 -13.33
CA ARG A 479 10.06 -7.09 -13.30
C ARG A 479 10.73 -8.25 -12.57
N ARG A 480 10.06 -8.81 -11.57
CA ARG A 480 10.56 -9.85 -10.66
C ARG A 480 9.50 -10.93 -10.46
N PRO A 481 9.17 -11.69 -11.53
CA PRO A 481 8.17 -12.74 -11.46
C PRO A 481 8.58 -13.86 -10.49
N ASP A 482 9.89 -14.07 -10.30
CA ASP A 482 10.47 -15.01 -9.34
C ASP A 482 9.95 -14.83 -7.91
N ILE A 483 9.63 -13.60 -7.49
CA ILE A 483 9.09 -13.31 -6.14
C ILE A 483 7.71 -13.94 -5.94
N ALA A 484 6.89 -14.09 -6.98
CA ALA A 484 5.60 -14.77 -6.87
C ALA A 484 5.73 -16.29 -6.79
N HIS A 485 6.85 -16.84 -7.25
CA HIS A 485 7.08 -18.28 -7.39
C HIS A 485 8.10 -18.84 -6.41
N ILE A 486 8.66 -18.00 -5.53
CA ILE A 486 9.48 -18.47 -4.42
C ILE A 486 8.60 -19.20 -3.38
N GLU A 487 8.95 -20.43 -3.08
CA GLU A 487 8.23 -21.22 -2.08
C GLU A 487 8.61 -20.74 -0.67
N LEU A 488 7.62 -20.65 0.22
CA LEU A 488 7.81 -20.19 1.60
C LEU A 488 8.38 -21.31 2.50
N THR A 489 9.51 -21.89 2.09
CA THR A 489 10.22 -22.98 2.77
C THR A 489 11.17 -22.46 3.85
N CYS A 490 11.64 -23.37 4.70
CA CYS A 490 12.66 -23.05 5.70
C CYS A 490 14.00 -22.69 5.04
N GLU A 491 14.33 -23.40 3.96
CA GLU A 491 15.56 -23.25 3.19
C GLU A 491 15.61 -21.86 2.53
N ASN A 492 14.56 -21.46 1.79
CA ASN A 492 14.46 -20.13 1.19
C ASN A 492 14.44 -18.99 2.22
N SER A 493 13.90 -19.25 3.42
CA SER A 493 13.77 -18.21 4.46
C SER A 493 15.04 -17.98 5.28
N HIS A 494 15.91 -18.97 5.39
CA HIS A 494 16.97 -18.98 6.42
C HIS A 494 18.35 -19.38 5.94
N THR A 495 18.50 -20.00 4.76
CA THR A 495 19.82 -20.39 4.28
C THR A 495 20.60 -19.17 3.78
N PRO A 496 21.72 -18.79 4.41
CA PRO A 496 22.54 -17.69 3.91
C PRO A 496 23.25 -18.10 2.62
N MET A 497 23.33 -17.19 1.65
CA MET A 497 24.04 -17.40 0.39
C MET A 497 24.71 -16.11 -0.10
N PRO A 498 25.74 -16.19 -0.96
CA PRO A 498 26.33 -15.02 -1.57
C PRO A 498 25.31 -14.26 -2.42
N TYR A 499 25.13 -12.97 -2.14
CA TYR A 499 24.13 -12.15 -2.84
C TYR A 499 24.38 -12.07 -4.35
N VAL A 500 25.66 -12.10 -4.77
CA VAL A 500 26.05 -12.06 -6.18
C VAL A 500 25.51 -13.26 -6.97
N ASP A 501 25.33 -14.42 -6.33
CA ASP A 501 24.80 -15.61 -7.01
C ASP A 501 23.34 -15.42 -7.38
N LEU A 502 22.52 -14.82 -6.50
CA LEU A 502 21.14 -14.45 -6.82
C LEU A 502 21.07 -13.39 -7.92
N VAL A 503 21.98 -12.42 -7.90
CA VAL A 503 22.05 -11.40 -8.96
C VAL A 503 22.37 -12.06 -10.30
N ASN A 504 23.36 -12.96 -10.35
CA ASN A 504 23.72 -13.67 -11.56
C ASN A 504 22.59 -14.59 -12.03
N GLU A 505 21.93 -15.33 -11.13
CA GLU A 505 20.79 -16.19 -11.46
C GLU A 505 19.65 -15.40 -12.15
N LEU A 506 19.35 -14.20 -11.64
CA LEU A 506 18.36 -13.30 -12.24
C LEU A 506 18.83 -12.74 -13.58
N LEU A 507 20.09 -12.28 -13.68
CA LEU A 507 20.63 -11.74 -14.94
C LEU A 507 20.72 -12.82 -16.03
N GLU A 508 21.10 -14.03 -15.67
CA GLU A 508 21.09 -15.21 -16.52
C GLU A 508 19.68 -15.49 -17.06
N ALA A 509 18.66 -15.45 -16.21
CA ALA A 509 17.26 -15.63 -16.62
C ALA A 509 16.75 -14.51 -17.55
N ASN A 510 17.32 -13.30 -17.46
CA ASN A 510 17.03 -12.20 -18.39
C ASN A 510 17.73 -12.36 -19.75
N ILE A 511 18.93 -12.97 -19.77
CA ILE A 511 19.67 -13.25 -21.01
C ILE A 511 19.06 -14.44 -21.76
N ALA A 512 18.71 -15.49 -21.03
CA ALA A 512 18.06 -16.69 -21.54
C ALA A 512 16.93 -17.09 -20.60
N THR A 513 15.70 -17.10 -21.13
CA THR A 513 14.52 -17.47 -20.34
C THR A 513 14.59 -18.95 -19.97
N ARG A 514 14.24 -19.27 -18.71
CA ARG A 514 14.21 -20.65 -18.21
C ARG A 514 12.88 -21.34 -18.53
N ASN A 515 12.53 -21.33 -19.81
CA ASN A 515 11.32 -21.96 -20.34
C ASN A 515 11.64 -22.90 -21.51
N PHE A 516 10.78 -23.90 -21.68
CA PHE A 516 10.84 -24.82 -22.81
C PHE A 516 9.45 -25.38 -23.08
N VAL A 517 9.26 -25.94 -24.27
CA VAL A 517 8.01 -26.56 -24.69
C VAL A 517 8.24 -28.06 -24.78
N LEU A 518 7.34 -28.83 -24.18
CA LEU A 518 7.28 -30.28 -24.33
C LEU A 518 6.19 -30.63 -25.35
N ASP A 519 6.42 -31.68 -26.13
CA ASP A 519 5.39 -32.24 -26.99
C ASP A 519 4.15 -32.60 -26.16
N TRP A 520 2.98 -32.33 -26.72
CA TRP A 520 1.74 -32.65 -26.03
C TRP A 520 1.62 -34.16 -25.83
N ASN A 521 1.25 -34.57 -24.61
CA ASN A 521 1.08 -35.97 -24.25
C ASN A 521 -0.11 -36.14 -23.29
N GLN A 522 -1.09 -36.94 -23.70
CA GLN A 522 -2.30 -37.22 -22.93
C GLN A 522 -2.00 -37.84 -21.56
N ASP A 523 -1.00 -38.72 -21.46
CA ASP A 523 -0.65 -39.39 -20.20
C ASP A 523 -0.06 -38.40 -19.20
N ILE A 524 0.74 -37.43 -19.66
CA ILE A 524 1.27 -36.36 -18.82
C ILE A 524 0.12 -35.53 -18.23
N VAL A 525 -0.80 -35.06 -19.07
CA VAL A 525 -1.95 -34.24 -18.64
C VAL A 525 -2.83 -35.00 -17.64
N THR A 526 -3.17 -36.26 -17.97
CA THR A 526 -4.03 -37.10 -17.12
C THR A 526 -3.40 -37.37 -15.75
N ASN A 527 -2.09 -37.62 -15.69
CA ASN A 527 -1.40 -37.81 -14.41
C ASN A 527 -1.31 -36.51 -13.60
N LEU A 528 -1.02 -35.38 -14.23
CA LEU A 528 -0.99 -34.08 -13.55
C LEU A 528 -2.36 -33.73 -12.95
N ASP A 529 -3.47 -34.04 -13.64
CA ASP A 529 -4.83 -33.91 -13.11
C ASP A 529 -5.11 -34.82 -11.90
N LEU A 530 -4.48 -35.99 -11.88
CA LEU A 530 -4.50 -36.92 -10.73
C LEU A 530 -3.46 -36.58 -9.65
N LYS A 531 -2.74 -35.46 -9.80
CA LYS A 531 -1.64 -35.02 -8.93
C LYS A 531 -0.49 -36.02 -8.84
N THR A 532 -0.27 -36.78 -9.90
CA THR A 532 0.84 -37.72 -10.06
C THR A 532 1.78 -37.25 -11.18
N ILE A 533 3.02 -37.74 -11.17
CA ILE A 533 4.03 -37.38 -12.17
C ILE A 533 4.24 -38.60 -13.08
N ASP A 534 3.96 -38.44 -14.37
CA ASP A 534 4.17 -39.48 -15.37
C ASP A 534 5.66 -39.70 -15.68
N ILE A 535 6.03 -40.92 -16.07
CA ILE A 535 7.42 -41.25 -16.41
C ILE A 535 7.92 -40.48 -17.64
N SER A 536 7.06 -40.19 -18.60
CA SER A 536 7.41 -39.41 -19.80
C SER A 536 7.78 -37.97 -19.43
N LEU A 537 7.11 -37.41 -18.42
CA LEU A 537 7.44 -36.09 -17.90
C LEU A 537 8.79 -36.09 -17.17
N LEU A 538 9.09 -37.13 -16.38
CA LEU A 538 10.39 -37.28 -15.73
C LEU A 538 11.55 -37.35 -16.74
N VAL A 539 11.37 -38.11 -17.82
CA VAL A 539 12.36 -38.21 -18.90
C VAL A 539 12.53 -36.86 -19.60
N ALA A 540 11.42 -36.21 -19.95
CA ALA A 540 11.43 -34.92 -20.63
C ALA A 540 12.14 -33.82 -19.81
N LEU A 541 11.91 -33.77 -18.49
CA LEU A 541 12.62 -32.86 -17.59
C LEU A 541 14.11 -33.20 -17.49
N ALA A 542 14.47 -34.49 -17.41
CA ALA A 542 15.86 -34.92 -17.35
C ALA A 542 16.66 -34.59 -18.61
N ASP A 543 16.02 -34.63 -19.79
CA ASP A 543 16.62 -34.19 -21.05
C ASP A 543 16.95 -32.69 -21.03
N GLN A 544 16.11 -31.89 -20.35
CA GLN A 544 16.36 -30.47 -20.05
C GLN A 544 17.29 -30.24 -18.85
N LYS A 545 17.96 -31.30 -18.35
CA LYS A 545 18.88 -31.29 -17.20
C LYS A 545 18.22 -31.03 -15.84
N TYR A 546 16.91 -31.18 -15.73
CA TYR A 546 16.19 -31.13 -14.47
C TYR A 546 15.93 -32.54 -13.93
N VAL A 547 16.43 -32.85 -12.74
CA VAL A 547 16.22 -34.14 -12.07
C VAL A 547 15.33 -33.93 -10.86
N LEU A 548 14.10 -34.44 -10.91
CA LEU A 548 13.15 -34.36 -9.80
C LEU A 548 13.58 -35.27 -8.65
N THR A 549 13.40 -34.80 -7.41
CA THR A 549 13.64 -35.61 -6.21
C THR A 549 12.41 -36.41 -5.80
N ASP A 550 12.57 -37.29 -4.79
CA ASP A 550 11.45 -38.02 -4.16
C ASP A 550 10.47 -37.09 -3.40
N LYS A 551 10.76 -35.78 -3.33
CA LYS A 551 9.92 -34.75 -2.70
C LYS A 551 9.04 -34.00 -3.69
N ALA A 552 9.16 -34.26 -4.99
CA ALA A 552 8.35 -33.60 -6.00
C ALA A 552 6.85 -33.88 -5.78
N SER A 553 6.03 -32.82 -5.85
CA SER A 553 4.58 -32.91 -5.66
C SER A 553 3.84 -31.99 -6.64
N VAL A 554 2.62 -32.38 -7.03
CA VAL A 554 1.82 -31.65 -8.03
C VAL A 554 0.72 -30.82 -7.37
N ARG A 555 0.63 -29.55 -7.74
CA ARG A 555 -0.43 -28.59 -7.39
C ARG A 555 -1.21 -28.21 -8.66
N ILE A 556 -2.53 -28.05 -8.53
CA ILE A 556 -3.41 -27.58 -9.62
C ILE A 556 -3.70 -26.10 -9.36
N GLU A 557 -3.34 -25.22 -10.29
CA GLU A 557 -3.45 -23.75 -10.11
C GLU A 557 -4.82 -23.19 -10.51
N SER A 558 -5.43 -23.73 -11.58
CA SER A 558 -6.72 -23.31 -12.10
C SER A 558 -7.45 -24.48 -12.75
N SER A 559 -8.71 -24.30 -13.15
CA SER A 559 -9.51 -25.32 -13.85
C SER A 559 -8.74 -25.95 -15.03
N VAL A 560 -8.26 -27.18 -14.84
CA VAL A 560 -7.84 -28.21 -15.82
C VAL A 560 -6.77 -27.90 -16.90
N SER A 561 -6.04 -26.79 -16.82
CA SER A 561 -5.01 -26.47 -17.85
C SER A 561 -3.68 -25.91 -17.33
N LYS A 562 -3.50 -25.81 -16.01
CA LYS A 562 -2.27 -25.29 -15.39
C LYS A 562 -1.94 -26.04 -14.10
N TRP A 563 -0.70 -26.52 -14.02
CA TRP A 563 -0.18 -27.27 -12.89
C TRP A 563 1.16 -26.68 -12.44
N SER A 564 1.51 -26.91 -11.18
CA SER A 564 2.83 -26.62 -10.64
C SER A 564 3.42 -27.89 -10.02
N ILE A 565 4.66 -28.23 -10.38
CA ILE A 565 5.43 -29.27 -9.69
C ILE A 565 6.35 -28.56 -8.71
N LEU A 566 6.15 -28.81 -7.42
CA LEU A 566 6.97 -28.30 -6.33
C LEU A 566 8.00 -29.36 -5.96
N ASP A 567 9.27 -29.06 -6.14
CA ASP A 567 10.40 -29.91 -5.74
C ASP A 567 11.40 -29.11 -4.88
N LYS A 568 12.39 -29.79 -4.30
CA LYS A 568 13.30 -29.21 -3.31
C LYS A 568 14.07 -27.98 -3.81
N GLY A 569 14.55 -28.01 -5.06
CA GLY A 569 15.36 -26.95 -5.65
C GLY A 569 14.69 -26.20 -6.81
N TRP A 570 13.48 -26.60 -7.20
CA TRP A 570 12.81 -26.07 -8.38
C TRP A 570 11.29 -26.09 -8.23
N VAL A 571 10.64 -25.08 -8.77
CA VAL A 571 9.21 -25.09 -9.08
C VAL A 571 9.06 -25.09 -10.60
N PHE A 572 8.22 -25.98 -11.13
CA PHE A 572 7.89 -26.06 -12.55
C PHE A 572 6.44 -25.64 -12.73
N GLU A 573 6.17 -24.56 -13.45
CA GLU A 573 4.83 -24.25 -13.93
C GLU A 573 4.63 -24.85 -15.31
N ILE A 574 3.59 -25.67 -15.44
CA ILE A 574 3.23 -26.36 -16.67
C ILE A 574 1.86 -25.87 -17.11
N ARG A 575 1.76 -25.36 -18.33
CA ARG A 575 0.51 -24.92 -18.95
C ARG A 575 0.27 -25.74 -20.21
N ASN A 576 -0.95 -26.26 -20.35
CA ASN A 576 -1.37 -26.98 -21.55
C ASN A 576 -1.86 -25.98 -22.60
N ASP A 577 -1.13 -25.87 -23.71
CA ASP A 577 -1.40 -24.93 -24.81
C ASP A 577 -2.15 -25.57 -25.98
N GLY A 578 -2.53 -26.84 -25.81
CA GLY A 578 -3.23 -27.65 -26.79
C GLY A 578 -2.31 -28.65 -27.49
N GLU A 579 -2.91 -29.57 -28.24
CA GLU A 579 -2.20 -30.68 -28.89
C GLU A 579 -1.14 -30.21 -29.91
N LEU A 580 -1.34 -29.06 -30.54
CA LEU A 580 -0.44 -28.51 -31.56
C LEU A 580 0.71 -27.69 -30.98
N GLU A 581 0.45 -26.92 -29.90
CA GLU A 581 1.43 -26.01 -29.29
C GLU A 581 2.21 -26.67 -28.14
N GLY A 582 1.72 -27.80 -27.60
CA GLY A 582 2.41 -28.57 -26.58
C GLY A 582 2.10 -28.15 -25.13
N LEU A 583 3.02 -28.50 -24.24
CA LEU A 583 3.01 -28.09 -22.85
C LEU A 583 4.13 -27.07 -22.61
N SER A 584 3.78 -25.83 -22.30
CA SER A 584 4.78 -24.83 -21.92
C SER A 584 5.20 -25.03 -20.48
N VAL A 585 6.51 -25.11 -20.26
CA VAL A 585 7.12 -25.27 -18.94
C VAL A 585 7.96 -24.06 -18.62
N THR A 586 7.71 -23.44 -17.48
CA THR A 586 8.54 -22.37 -16.90
C THR A 586 9.11 -22.85 -15.57
N THR A 587 10.39 -22.57 -15.33
CA THR A 587 11.10 -23.09 -14.15
C THR A 587 11.57 -21.96 -13.24
N TRP A 588 11.39 -22.15 -11.94
CA TRP A 588 11.68 -21.17 -10.90
C TRP A 588 12.62 -21.79 -9.85
N PRO A 589 13.86 -21.29 -9.71
CA PRO A 589 14.84 -21.82 -8.78
C PRO A 589 14.42 -21.65 -7.32
N GLN A 590 14.75 -22.64 -6.48
CA GLN A 590 14.53 -22.64 -5.03
C GLN A 590 15.83 -23.03 -4.32
N THR A 591 16.04 -22.51 -3.11
CA THR A 591 17.23 -22.85 -2.32
C THR A 591 17.09 -24.25 -1.74
N SER A 592 18.02 -25.16 -2.07
CA SER A 592 17.99 -26.53 -1.57
C SER A 592 19.32 -27.02 -1.00
N TRP A 593 20.42 -26.35 -1.35
CA TRP A 593 21.75 -26.65 -0.84
C TRP A 593 21.99 -26.03 0.54
N SER A 594 22.97 -26.57 1.26
CA SER A 594 23.41 -26.01 2.54
C SER A 594 24.22 -24.72 2.32
N GLU A 595 24.29 -23.88 3.36
CA GLU A 595 25.12 -22.67 3.35
C GLU A 595 26.57 -22.95 2.93
N LYS A 596 27.15 -24.10 3.32
CA LYS A 596 28.53 -24.45 2.98
C LYS A 596 28.69 -24.77 1.49
N GLU A 597 27.69 -25.40 0.89
CA GLU A 597 27.67 -25.70 -0.54
C GLU A 597 27.48 -24.42 -1.35
N LEU A 598 26.55 -23.55 -0.94
CA LEU A 598 26.28 -22.26 -1.59
C LEU A 598 27.45 -21.28 -1.47
N LYS A 599 28.25 -21.34 -0.41
CA LYS A 599 29.51 -20.59 -0.32
C LYS A 599 30.60 -21.10 -1.26
N ALA A 600 30.52 -22.36 -1.67
CA ALA A 600 31.52 -22.96 -2.54
C ALA A 600 31.16 -22.80 -4.01
N ASN A 601 29.88 -22.97 -4.38
CA ASN A 601 29.39 -22.87 -5.76
C ASN A 601 27.96 -22.33 -5.80
N PRO A 602 27.59 -21.58 -6.85
CA PRO A 602 26.19 -21.25 -7.11
C PRO A 602 25.38 -22.53 -7.38
N GLU A 603 24.17 -22.62 -6.81
CA GLU A 603 23.29 -23.78 -6.98
C GLU A 603 22.68 -23.83 -8.39
N HIS A 604 22.32 -22.67 -8.96
CA HIS A 604 21.49 -22.58 -10.16
C HIS A 604 22.14 -21.80 -11.31
N THR A 605 23.14 -22.38 -11.96
CA THR A 605 23.74 -21.77 -13.17
C THR A 605 22.92 -22.04 -14.43
N HIS A 606 22.77 -21.05 -15.32
CA HIS A 606 22.10 -21.19 -16.60
C HIS A 606 23.08 -21.19 -17.79
N SER A 607 23.46 -22.39 -18.26
CA SER A 607 24.41 -22.53 -19.38
C SER A 607 23.98 -21.81 -20.67
N ALA A 608 22.68 -21.79 -20.98
CA ALA A 608 22.17 -21.13 -22.19
C ALA A 608 22.44 -19.62 -22.21
N ALA A 609 22.48 -18.97 -21.04
CA ALA A 609 22.85 -17.56 -20.95
C ALA A 609 24.32 -17.36 -21.37
N TYR A 610 25.22 -18.23 -20.90
CA TYR A 610 26.64 -18.15 -21.24
C TYR A 610 26.94 -18.51 -22.69
N GLU A 611 26.15 -19.37 -23.34
CA GLU A 611 26.29 -19.61 -24.79
C GLU A 611 25.91 -18.37 -25.62
N LYS A 612 24.89 -17.61 -25.18
CA LYS A 612 24.55 -16.32 -25.80
C LYS A 612 25.65 -15.28 -25.56
N LEU A 613 26.15 -15.17 -24.33
CA LEU A 613 27.23 -14.24 -23.99
C LEU A 613 28.53 -14.55 -24.75
N ARG A 614 28.83 -15.83 -24.97
CA ARG A 614 30.01 -16.27 -25.71
C ARG A 614 29.96 -15.92 -27.20
N SER A 615 28.77 -15.72 -27.78
CA SER A 615 28.59 -15.33 -29.19
C SER A 615 28.21 -13.86 -29.37
N ALA A 616 27.95 -13.13 -28.28
CA ALA A 616 27.57 -11.73 -28.34
C ALA A 616 28.71 -10.83 -28.79
N VAL A 617 28.40 -9.88 -29.68
CA VAL A 617 29.36 -8.87 -30.18
C VAL A 617 29.12 -7.46 -29.62
N TYR A 618 28.03 -7.27 -28.87
CA TYR A 618 27.70 -6.06 -28.14
C TYR A 618 27.17 -6.44 -26.74
N PRO A 619 27.45 -5.65 -25.69
CA PRO A 619 28.31 -4.46 -25.67
C PRO A 619 29.79 -4.77 -25.91
N TRP A 620 30.66 -3.75 -26.05
CA TRP A 620 32.09 -3.91 -26.40
C TRP A 620 32.96 -4.68 -25.40
N ARG A 621 32.38 -5.17 -24.30
CA ARG A 621 33.02 -6.09 -23.35
C ARG A 621 32.74 -7.57 -23.66
N GLN A 622 31.82 -7.86 -24.59
CA GLN A 622 31.48 -9.20 -25.06
C GLN A 622 32.32 -9.58 -26.29
N PRO A 623 32.60 -10.86 -26.58
CA PRO A 623 32.02 -12.04 -25.97
C PRO A 623 32.65 -12.42 -24.64
N PHE A 624 31.82 -12.89 -23.70
CA PHE A 624 32.27 -13.46 -22.43
C PHE A 624 32.27 -14.99 -22.51
N ASN A 625 33.46 -15.60 -22.37
CA ASN A 625 33.66 -17.04 -22.45
C ASN A 625 33.96 -17.61 -21.05
N LEU A 626 32.90 -17.95 -20.31
CA LEU A 626 33.02 -18.45 -18.92
C LEU A 626 34.02 -19.62 -18.78
N PRO A 627 33.98 -20.69 -19.62
CA PRO A 627 34.93 -21.79 -19.49
C PRO A 627 36.41 -21.40 -19.65
N VAL A 628 36.72 -20.40 -20.48
CA VAL A 628 38.10 -19.91 -20.63
C VAL A 628 38.52 -19.10 -19.40
N GLU A 629 37.65 -18.24 -18.88
CA GLU A 629 37.93 -17.45 -17.68
C GLU A 629 38.11 -18.36 -16.44
N GLU A 630 37.26 -19.37 -16.26
CA GLU A 630 37.44 -20.38 -15.21
C GLU A 630 38.78 -21.11 -15.35
N ALA A 631 39.13 -21.54 -16.56
CA ALA A 631 40.40 -22.20 -16.81
C ALA A 631 41.59 -21.28 -16.48
N ARG A 632 41.54 -20.00 -16.86
CA ARG A 632 42.57 -19.01 -16.54
C ARG A 632 42.74 -18.85 -15.03
N ILE A 633 41.63 -18.67 -14.30
CA ILE A 633 41.63 -18.49 -12.83
C ILE A 633 42.16 -19.75 -12.12
N TYR A 634 41.68 -20.94 -12.49
CA TYR A 634 42.16 -22.18 -11.88
C TYR A 634 43.64 -22.44 -12.14
N LEU A 635 44.12 -22.18 -13.36
CA LEU A 635 45.54 -22.30 -13.69
C LEU A 635 46.39 -21.26 -12.94
N GLN A 636 45.88 -20.04 -12.77
CA GLN A 636 46.54 -19.00 -11.99
C GLN A 636 46.74 -19.42 -10.53
N HIS A 637 45.77 -20.11 -9.91
CA HIS A 637 45.94 -20.70 -8.57
C HIS A 637 47.06 -21.75 -8.53
N LEU A 638 47.29 -22.46 -9.64
CA LEU A 638 48.42 -23.38 -9.82
C LEU A 638 49.72 -22.68 -10.23
N ARG A 639 49.71 -21.34 -10.36
CA ARG A 639 50.84 -20.50 -10.82
C ARG A 639 51.32 -20.86 -12.21
N VAL A 640 50.41 -21.29 -13.08
CA VAL A 640 50.68 -21.56 -14.49
C VAL A 640 49.76 -20.68 -15.31
N GLN A 641 50.28 -20.04 -16.35
CA GLN A 641 49.44 -19.32 -17.29
C GLN A 641 49.00 -20.25 -18.41
N ARG A 642 47.77 -20.08 -18.89
CA ARG A 642 47.21 -20.95 -19.94
C ARG A 642 48.04 -20.94 -21.23
N HIS A 643 48.61 -19.79 -21.62
CA HIS A 643 49.49 -19.72 -22.80
C HIS A 643 50.76 -20.57 -22.66
N GLU A 644 51.33 -20.72 -21.45
CA GLU A 644 52.51 -21.55 -21.22
C GLU A 644 52.20 -23.03 -21.49
N LEU A 645 51.00 -23.48 -21.11
CA LEU A 645 50.55 -24.83 -21.44
C LEU A 645 50.38 -25.00 -22.95
N LEU A 646 49.74 -24.04 -23.62
CA LEU A 646 49.60 -24.08 -25.08
C LEU A 646 50.97 -24.14 -25.76
N GLU A 647 51.96 -23.38 -25.32
CA GLU A 647 53.32 -23.42 -25.85
C GLU A 647 54.01 -24.75 -25.63
N VAL A 648 53.88 -25.34 -24.44
CA VAL A 648 54.51 -26.63 -24.10
C VAL A 648 53.91 -27.76 -24.93
N PHE A 649 52.58 -27.83 -25.02
CA PHE A 649 51.89 -28.93 -25.68
C PHE A 649 51.79 -28.77 -27.20
N LYS A 650 51.92 -27.54 -27.73
CA LYS A 650 51.84 -27.26 -29.17
C LYS A 650 53.21 -27.00 -29.83
N ARG A 651 54.32 -27.39 -29.20
CA ARG A 651 55.67 -27.30 -29.82
C ARG A 651 55.71 -28.02 -31.17
N GLY A 652 56.13 -27.31 -32.24
CA GLY A 652 56.26 -27.85 -33.60
C GLY A 652 54.99 -27.76 -34.47
N ALA A 653 53.96 -27.04 -34.02
CA ALA A 653 52.71 -26.92 -34.74
C ALA A 653 52.70 -25.85 -35.86
N LEU A 654 51.71 -25.94 -36.75
CA LEU A 654 51.52 -25.09 -37.95
C LEU A 654 51.36 -23.58 -37.60
N PRO A 655 51.58 -22.64 -38.54
CA PRO A 655 51.48 -21.19 -38.29
C PRO A 655 50.21 -20.71 -37.59
N ASN A 656 49.04 -21.28 -37.90
CA ASN A 656 47.77 -20.95 -37.21
C ASN A 656 47.82 -21.21 -35.69
N THR A 657 48.67 -22.15 -35.28
CA THR A 657 48.88 -22.49 -33.87
C THR A 657 49.66 -21.42 -33.12
N LEU A 658 50.52 -20.67 -33.81
CA LEU A 658 51.25 -19.53 -33.24
C LEU A 658 50.31 -18.36 -32.96
N ALA A 659 49.31 -18.14 -33.82
CA ALA A 659 48.31 -17.09 -33.62
C ALA A 659 47.43 -17.35 -32.37
N GLU A 660 46.97 -18.58 -32.16
CA GLU A 660 46.19 -18.92 -30.95
C GLU A 660 46.98 -18.73 -29.65
N ILE A 661 48.28 -19.06 -29.64
CA ILE A 661 49.17 -18.81 -28.49
C ILE A 661 49.34 -17.31 -28.27
N ALA A 662 49.50 -16.53 -29.34
CA ALA A 662 49.58 -15.08 -29.27
C ALA A 662 48.30 -14.48 -28.70
N TYR A 663 47.11 -14.91 -29.17
CA TYR A 663 45.82 -14.44 -28.65
C TYR A 663 45.70 -14.71 -27.15
N GLU A 664 46.00 -15.94 -26.71
CA GLU A 664 45.93 -16.29 -25.30
C GLU A 664 46.93 -15.48 -24.46
N TYR A 665 48.14 -15.23 -24.97
CA TYR A 665 49.12 -14.37 -24.29
C TYR A 665 48.60 -12.93 -24.14
N LEU A 666 47.90 -12.40 -25.16
CA LEU A 666 47.26 -11.09 -25.13
C LEU A 666 45.96 -11.05 -24.31
N GLY A 667 45.54 -12.17 -23.68
CA GLY A 667 44.29 -12.27 -22.93
C GLY A 667 43.02 -12.35 -23.80
N LEU A 668 43.18 -12.63 -25.09
CA LEU A 668 42.10 -12.75 -26.07
C LEU A 668 41.67 -14.20 -26.22
N THR A 669 40.36 -14.43 -26.24
CA THR A 669 39.79 -15.68 -26.78
C THR A 669 39.87 -15.66 -28.31
N PHE A 670 39.65 -16.82 -28.93
CA PHE A 670 39.61 -16.90 -30.40
C PHE A 670 38.55 -15.98 -31.01
N ASP A 671 37.34 -15.96 -30.44
CA ASP A 671 36.21 -15.18 -30.94
C ASP A 671 36.47 -13.67 -30.76
N GLU A 672 37.04 -13.25 -29.63
CA GLU A 672 37.49 -11.86 -29.42
C GLU A 672 38.55 -11.44 -30.44
N ALA A 673 39.51 -12.31 -30.74
CA ALA A 673 40.52 -12.04 -31.74
C ALA A 673 39.91 -11.91 -33.14
N GLN A 674 38.90 -12.71 -33.50
CA GLN A 674 38.18 -12.58 -34.78
C GLN A 674 37.40 -11.28 -34.91
N ILE A 675 36.89 -10.73 -33.81
CA ILE A 675 36.27 -9.40 -33.81
C ILE A 675 37.34 -8.32 -33.99
N ILE A 676 38.39 -8.36 -33.16
CA ILE A 676 39.45 -7.34 -33.14
C ILE A 676 40.22 -7.30 -34.47
N ASN A 677 40.47 -8.46 -35.08
CA ASN A 677 41.15 -8.53 -36.37
C ASN A 677 40.25 -8.21 -37.57
N GLY A 678 38.94 -7.98 -37.38
CA GLY A 678 38.00 -7.63 -38.45
C GLY A 678 37.54 -8.82 -39.32
N ASN A 679 37.67 -10.06 -38.86
CA ASN A 679 37.14 -11.23 -39.56
C ASN A 679 35.66 -11.48 -39.25
N THR A 680 35.23 -11.14 -38.04
CA THR A 680 33.82 -11.09 -37.67
C THR A 680 33.25 -9.72 -38.09
N THR A 681 32.28 -9.70 -38.98
CA THR A 681 31.71 -8.46 -39.57
C THR A 681 30.32 -8.10 -39.04
N GLY A 682 29.81 -8.85 -38.05
CA GLY A 682 28.53 -8.63 -37.41
C GLY A 682 28.27 -9.65 -36.30
N GLY A 683 27.08 -9.59 -35.69
CA GLY A 683 26.62 -10.49 -34.66
C GLY A 683 26.28 -11.91 -35.15
N PRO A 684 25.85 -12.79 -34.23
CA PRO A 684 25.40 -14.13 -34.62
C PRO A 684 24.14 -14.02 -35.51
N ALA A 685 24.19 -14.64 -36.68
CA ALA A 685 23.05 -14.67 -37.60
C ALA A 685 21.84 -15.35 -36.93
N ASN A 686 20.67 -14.72 -37.05
CA ASN A 686 19.40 -15.32 -36.65
C ASN A 686 18.46 -15.39 -37.87
N SER A 687 17.43 -16.24 -37.82
CA SER A 687 16.54 -16.51 -38.96
C SER A 687 15.69 -15.31 -39.41
N TYR A 688 15.71 -14.20 -38.68
CA TYR A 688 14.82 -13.06 -38.88
C TYR A 688 15.55 -11.73 -39.13
N ALA A 689 16.87 -11.66 -38.92
CA ALA A 689 17.68 -10.45 -39.05
C ALA A 689 18.97 -10.71 -39.83
N VAL A 690 19.27 -9.81 -40.75
CA VAL A 690 20.57 -9.75 -41.42
C VAL A 690 21.60 -9.26 -40.40
N SER A 691 22.75 -9.93 -40.34
CA SER A 691 23.85 -9.49 -39.49
C SER A 691 24.72 -8.48 -40.22
N GLY A 692 25.24 -7.49 -39.49
CA GLY A 692 26.11 -6.45 -40.03
C GLY A 692 26.79 -5.60 -38.96
N ALA A 693 27.45 -4.52 -39.39
CA ALA A 693 28.25 -3.67 -38.51
C ALA A 693 27.44 -3.02 -37.37
N TRP A 694 26.14 -2.78 -37.57
CA TRP A 694 25.22 -2.26 -36.56
C TRP A 694 25.11 -3.16 -35.32
N ASP A 695 25.36 -4.46 -35.45
CA ASP A 695 25.30 -5.41 -34.33
C ASP A 695 26.36 -5.09 -33.26
N PHE A 696 27.52 -4.55 -33.64
CA PHE A 696 28.57 -4.11 -32.69
C PHE A 696 28.16 -2.90 -31.86
N TRP A 697 27.05 -2.25 -32.21
CA TRP A 697 26.52 -1.06 -31.54
C TRP A 697 25.17 -1.32 -30.86
N GLY A 698 24.65 -2.54 -30.93
CA GLY A 698 23.33 -2.88 -30.39
C GLY A 698 22.19 -2.20 -31.15
N LEU A 699 22.39 -1.92 -32.44
CA LEU A 699 21.44 -1.23 -33.31
C LEU A 699 20.92 -2.17 -34.40
N SER A 700 19.85 -1.77 -35.09
CA SER A 700 19.40 -2.38 -36.34
C SER A 700 19.99 -1.63 -37.54
N GLU A 701 20.05 -2.25 -38.72
CA GLU A 701 20.53 -1.56 -39.93
C GLU A 701 19.76 -0.25 -40.20
N ASN A 702 18.43 -0.35 -40.13
CA ASN A 702 17.47 0.72 -40.40
C ASN A 702 16.40 0.75 -39.29
N ASN A 703 15.60 1.83 -39.26
CA ASN A 703 14.44 1.99 -38.38
C ASN A 703 14.80 1.93 -36.88
N ASN A 704 15.96 2.46 -36.50
CA ASN A 704 16.27 2.67 -35.09
C ASN A 704 15.41 3.81 -34.56
N TYR A 705 14.98 3.70 -33.31
CA TYR A 705 14.19 4.72 -32.63
C TYR A 705 14.70 4.86 -31.20
N ILE A 706 15.46 5.92 -30.94
CA ILE A 706 16.20 6.09 -29.68
C ILE A 706 15.80 7.41 -29.05
N THR A 707 15.26 7.36 -27.83
CA THR A 707 15.16 8.52 -26.96
C THR A 707 16.57 8.91 -26.50
N ASP A 708 16.95 10.19 -26.61
CA ASP A 708 18.29 10.62 -26.23
C ASP A 708 18.61 10.22 -24.77
N PRO A 709 19.76 9.57 -24.53
CA PRO A 709 20.08 9.01 -23.22
C PRO A 709 20.45 10.06 -22.16
N VAL A 710 20.75 11.30 -22.57
CA VAL A 710 21.17 12.39 -21.68
C VAL A 710 20.07 13.44 -21.54
N ASP A 711 19.37 13.77 -22.63
CA ASP A 711 18.35 14.81 -22.64
C ASP A 711 17.10 14.39 -23.46
N PRO A 712 16.12 13.74 -22.80
CA PRO A 712 14.89 13.29 -23.46
C PRO A 712 14.07 14.42 -24.11
N SER A 713 14.35 15.70 -23.77
CA SER A 713 13.63 16.84 -24.33
C SER A 713 14.07 17.22 -25.74
N VAL A 714 15.21 16.72 -26.21
CA VAL A 714 15.77 17.02 -27.55
C VAL A 714 15.01 16.28 -28.67
N GLY A 715 14.05 15.42 -28.30
CA GLY A 715 13.24 14.63 -29.23
C GLY A 715 13.85 13.25 -29.48
N GLU A 716 13.10 12.41 -30.18
CA GLU A 716 13.53 11.07 -30.55
C GLU A 716 14.39 11.12 -31.81
N ILE A 717 15.42 10.28 -31.84
CA ILE A 717 16.34 10.14 -32.96
C ILE A 717 15.96 8.88 -33.72
N ASP A 718 15.52 9.05 -34.96
CA ASP A 718 15.13 7.96 -35.85
C ASP A 718 16.03 7.87 -37.09
N GLY A 719 16.23 6.66 -37.61
CA GLY A 719 16.95 6.46 -38.87
C GLY A 719 17.82 5.21 -38.94
N GLY A 720 18.75 5.24 -39.89
CA GLY A 720 19.79 4.22 -40.04
C GLY A 720 20.80 4.25 -38.89
N TRP A 721 21.52 3.15 -38.67
CA TRP A 721 22.46 3.05 -37.55
C TRP A 721 23.55 4.13 -37.54
N LEU A 722 24.04 4.56 -38.71
CA LEU A 722 25.02 5.65 -38.83
C LEU A 722 24.42 7.01 -38.44
N GLU A 723 23.18 7.29 -38.85
CA GLU A 723 22.51 8.56 -38.60
C GLU A 723 22.28 8.75 -37.10
N VAL A 724 21.84 7.69 -36.41
CA VAL A 724 21.63 7.73 -34.97
C VAL A 724 22.94 7.79 -34.18
N LEU A 725 24.01 7.12 -34.63
CA LEU A 725 25.32 7.13 -33.98
C LEU A 725 26.10 8.43 -34.15
N ASN A 726 25.80 9.24 -35.18
CA ASN A 726 26.45 10.54 -35.34
C ASN A 726 26.21 11.45 -34.13
N ARG A 727 25.12 11.24 -33.38
CA ARG A 727 24.86 11.94 -32.13
C ARG A 727 25.84 11.49 -31.03
N VAL A 728 26.58 12.44 -30.45
CA VAL A 728 27.60 12.14 -29.43
C VAL A 728 27.01 11.44 -28.20
N SER A 729 25.85 11.87 -27.69
CA SER A 729 25.18 11.21 -26.55
C SER A 729 24.87 9.73 -26.83
N VAL A 730 24.34 9.41 -28.02
CA VAL A 730 24.03 8.05 -28.44
C VAL A 730 25.32 7.24 -28.63
N PHE A 731 26.33 7.81 -29.28
CA PHE A 731 27.64 7.18 -29.45
C PHE A 731 28.25 6.77 -28.10
N LEU A 732 28.27 7.68 -27.12
CA LEU A 732 28.82 7.41 -25.80
C LEU A 732 28.03 6.32 -25.07
N HIS A 733 26.69 6.35 -25.16
CA HIS A 733 25.83 5.32 -24.58
C HIS A 733 26.10 3.93 -25.19
N GLN A 734 26.14 3.83 -26.52
CA GLN A 734 26.35 2.54 -27.20
C GLN A 734 27.78 2.00 -27.08
N SER A 735 28.79 2.87 -27.13
CA SER A 735 30.19 2.44 -26.95
C SER A 735 30.57 2.16 -25.48
N GLY A 736 29.80 2.72 -24.54
CA GLY A 736 30.14 2.74 -23.12
C GLY A 736 31.40 3.55 -22.81
N LEU A 737 31.76 4.52 -23.66
CA LEU A 737 32.87 5.44 -23.47
C LEU A 737 32.42 6.70 -22.73
N SER A 738 33.32 7.29 -21.97
CA SER A 738 33.21 8.68 -21.52
C SER A 738 33.57 9.65 -22.66
N TYR A 739 33.12 10.91 -22.53
CA TYR A 739 33.44 11.94 -23.52
C TYR A 739 34.97 12.15 -23.69
N ARG A 740 35.73 12.09 -22.58
CA ARG A 740 37.20 12.20 -22.61
C ARG A 740 37.86 11.02 -23.33
N GLU A 741 37.33 9.80 -23.17
CA GLU A 741 37.79 8.64 -23.94
C GLU A 741 37.47 8.75 -25.44
N LEU A 742 36.32 9.34 -25.80
CA LEU A 742 36.00 9.66 -27.21
C LEU A 742 37.01 10.65 -27.79
N LEU A 743 37.38 11.71 -27.07
CA LEU A 743 38.41 12.64 -27.53
C LEU A 743 39.75 11.93 -27.77
N ASN A 744 40.19 11.08 -26.83
CA ASN A 744 41.42 10.29 -27.00
C ASN A 744 41.32 9.28 -28.17
N LEU A 745 40.14 8.72 -28.43
CA LEU A 745 39.90 7.86 -29.60
C LEU A 745 40.04 8.65 -30.91
N LEU A 746 39.48 9.85 -30.97
CA LEU A 746 39.56 10.73 -32.14
C LEU A 746 40.96 11.33 -32.35
N GLU A 747 41.87 11.25 -31.37
CA GLU A 747 43.29 11.58 -31.53
C GLU A 747 44.12 10.44 -32.16
N THR A 748 43.56 9.25 -32.32
CA THR A 748 44.28 8.12 -32.92
C THR A 748 44.32 8.22 -34.43
N TYR A 749 45.48 7.94 -35.04
CA TYR A 749 45.65 7.90 -36.49
C TYR A 749 44.96 6.70 -37.13
N TYR A 750 44.72 5.62 -36.36
CA TYR A 750 43.98 4.45 -36.82
C TYR A 750 42.48 4.70 -37.02
N VAL A 751 41.83 5.38 -36.06
CA VAL A 751 40.39 5.69 -36.16
C VAL A 751 40.14 7.00 -36.89
N ASN A 752 41.02 7.98 -36.72
CA ASN A 752 40.87 9.32 -37.27
C ASN A 752 42.16 9.78 -37.98
N PRO A 753 42.42 9.25 -39.19
CA PRO A 753 43.61 9.61 -39.96
C PRO A 753 43.61 11.09 -40.34
N SER A 754 44.81 11.68 -40.47
CA SER A 754 44.98 13.03 -41.00
C SER A 754 44.50 13.13 -42.44
N ASN A 755 43.78 14.19 -42.77
CA ASN A 755 43.30 14.47 -44.12
C ASN A 755 44.44 15.02 -45.01
N ALA A 756 44.18 15.16 -46.31
CA ALA A 756 45.16 15.67 -47.28
C ALA A 756 45.37 17.19 -47.21
N ASP A 757 44.49 17.92 -46.51
CA ASP A 757 44.46 19.38 -46.45
C ASP A 757 45.45 19.96 -45.42
N GLY A 758 45.99 19.11 -44.53
CA GLY A 758 47.18 19.42 -43.74
C GLY A 758 47.53 18.34 -42.70
N PRO A 759 48.80 18.22 -42.27
CA PRO A 759 49.24 17.19 -41.32
C PRO A 759 48.56 17.25 -39.93
N ASN A 760 47.81 18.31 -39.63
CA ASN A 760 47.11 18.54 -38.37
C ASN A 760 45.58 18.51 -38.48
N GLU A 761 45.01 18.34 -39.68
CA GLU A 761 43.56 18.29 -39.86
C GLU A 761 43.09 16.83 -39.88
N ARG A 762 42.15 16.51 -39.00
CA ARG A 762 41.62 15.17 -38.77
C ARG A 762 40.37 14.93 -39.63
N SER A 763 40.14 13.67 -40.01
CA SER A 763 38.97 13.30 -40.84
C SER A 763 37.63 13.42 -40.11
N LEU A 764 37.64 13.28 -38.78
CA LEU A 764 36.49 13.40 -37.88
C LEU A 764 36.70 14.52 -36.87
N ALA A 765 35.64 15.29 -36.61
CA ALA A 765 35.60 16.32 -35.57
C ALA A 765 34.27 16.30 -34.82
N ILE A 766 34.25 16.78 -33.58
CA ILE A 766 33.01 17.01 -32.84
C ILE A 766 32.57 18.45 -33.06
N ILE A 767 31.35 18.64 -33.53
CA ILE A 767 30.75 19.96 -33.79
C ILE A 767 29.37 20.08 -33.14
N ALA A 768 28.90 21.31 -32.95
CA ALA A 768 27.51 21.56 -32.62
C ALA A 768 26.60 21.17 -33.79
N ALA A 769 25.48 20.53 -33.48
CA ALA A 769 24.46 20.20 -34.48
C ALA A 769 23.67 21.44 -34.94
N ASP A 770 23.67 22.50 -34.12
CA ASP A 770 23.00 23.78 -34.38
C ASP A 770 24.05 24.89 -34.45
N ASP A 771 24.24 25.45 -35.65
CA ASP A 771 25.19 26.53 -35.91
C ASP A 771 24.88 27.82 -35.12
N SER A 772 23.67 27.95 -34.57
CA SER A 772 23.30 29.08 -33.71
C SER A 772 23.83 28.98 -32.28
N ASP A 773 24.24 27.78 -31.84
CA ASP A 773 24.89 27.51 -30.54
C ASP A 773 26.20 26.72 -30.72
N PRO A 774 27.21 27.29 -31.40
CA PRO A 774 28.44 26.59 -31.73
C PRO A 774 29.32 26.29 -30.50
N ALA A 775 29.03 26.90 -29.35
CA ALA A 775 29.76 26.72 -28.10
C ALA A 775 29.08 25.75 -27.13
N THR A 776 28.08 24.99 -27.59
CA THR A 776 27.32 24.07 -26.74
C THR A 776 28.20 22.97 -26.15
N CYS A 777 28.02 22.68 -24.86
CA CYS A 777 28.65 21.54 -24.19
C CYS A 777 27.67 20.38 -23.95
N ASN A 778 26.43 20.50 -24.43
CA ASN A 778 25.43 19.44 -24.29
C ASN A 778 25.68 18.35 -25.34
N THR A 779 26.06 17.15 -24.90
CA THR A 779 26.34 16.01 -25.80
C THR A 779 25.12 15.57 -26.63
N ALA A 780 23.89 15.86 -26.18
CA ALA A 780 22.68 15.65 -26.97
C ALA A 780 22.54 16.62 -28.16
N ARG A 781 23.34 17.70 -28.18
CA ARG A 781 23.40 18.70 -29.25
C ARG A 781 24.72 18.70 -30.02
N LEU A 782 25.61 17.76 -29.70
CA LEU A 782 26.87 17.55 -30.43
C LEU A 782 26.73 16.38 -31.40
N ILE A 783 27.38 16.50 -32.55
CA ILE A 783 27.52 15.42 -33.52
C ILE A 783 28.99 15.18 -33.84
N VAL A 784 29.32 13.94 -34.19
CA VAL A 784 30.58 13.65 -34.88
C VAL A 784 30.38 13.91 -36.36
N TYR A 785 31.19 14.80 -36.91
CA TYR A 785 31.19 15.20 -38.31
C TYR A 785 32.41 14.62 -39.04
N ALA A 786 32.17 13.93 -40.15
CA ALA A 786 33.19 13.43 -41.06
C ALA A 786 33.38 14.38 -42.25
N HIS A 787 34.59 14.88 -42.41
CA HIS A 787 34.97 15.76 -43.52
C HIS A 787 34.95 15.04 -44.89
N LEU A 788 35.01 13.70 -44.91
CA LEU A 788 35.11 12.87 -46.12
C LEU A 788 33.79 12.18 -46.53
N GLY A 789 32.66 12.50 -45.88
CA GLY A 789 31.35 11.90 -46.17
C GLY A 789 31.10 10.55 -45.50
N ASN A 790 30.05 9.83 -45.93
CA ASN A 790 29.50 8.68 -45.19
C ASN A 790 30.42 7.46 -45.09
N ASP A 791 31.24 7.19 -46.11
CA ASP A 791 32.14 6.04 -46.12
C ASP A 791 33.19 6.15 -45.01
N GLY A 792 33.58 7.37 -44.63
CA GLY A 792 34.49 7.63 -43.52
C GLY A 792 33.93 7.25 -42.15
N TYR A 793 32.60 7.28 -41.95
CA TYR A 793 32.01 6.84 -40.70
C TYR A 793 32.04 5.31 -40.56
N ILE A 794 31.75 4.57 -41.63
CA ILE A 794 31.67 3.10 -41.57
C ILE A 794 33.03 2.52 -41.15
N GLU A 795 34.11 2.98 -41.79
CA GLU A 795 35.46 2.54 -41.47
C GLU A 795 35.87 2.99 -40.06
N ALA A 796 35.65 4.25 -39.70
CA ALA A 796 36.02 4.75 -38.37
C ALA A 796 35.26 4.05 -37.25
N TRP A 797 33.97 3.75 -37.43
CA TRP A 797 33.15 3.06 -36.44
C TRP A 797 33.48 1.58 -36.33
N ASP A 798 33.87 0.92 -37.42
CA ASP A 798 34.46 -0.42 -37.35
C ASP A 798 35.80 -0.41 -36.60
N HIS A 799 36.70 0.52 -36.94
CA HIS A 799 37.99 0.65 -36.27
C HIS A 799 37.84 1.00 -34.79
N ALA A 800 36.87 1.84 -34.43
CA ALA A 800 36.63 2.31 -33.07
C ALA A 800 36.39 1.17 -32.08
N HIS A 801 35.45 0.26 -32.37
CA HIS A 801 35.14 -0.84 -31.45
C HIS A 801 36.32 -1.79 -31.32
N ARG A 802 36.98 -2.13 -32.43
CA ARG A 802 38.14 -3.05 -32.47
C ARG A 802 39.32 -2.50 -31.71
N PHE A 803 39.63 -1.22 -31.92
CA PHE A 803 40.71 -0.53 -31.25
C PHE A 803 40.48 -0.48 -29.73
N VAL A 804 39.30 -0.01 -29.30
CA VAL A 804 38.97 0.11 -27.87
C VAL A 804 38.96 -1.25 -27.19
N ARG A 805 38.46 -2.30 -27.85
CA ARG A 805 38.49 -3.68 -27.35
C ARG A 805 39.93 -4.14 -27.08
N LEU A 806 40.84 -3.88 -28.03
CA LEU A 806 42.24 -4.24 -27.89
C LEU A 806 42.95 -3.42 -26.80
N VAL A 807 42.73 -2.10 -26.74
CA VAL A 807 43.23 -1.22 -25.66
C VAL A 807 42.85 -1.79 -24.28
N ARG A 808 41.56 -2.11 -24.08
CA ARG A 808 41.04 -2.65 -22.82
C ARG A 808 41.68 -3.98 -22.43
N LYS A 809 42.00 -4.84 -23.41
CA LYS A 809 42.63 -6.15 -23.18
C LYS A 809 44.11 -6.05 -22.83
N LEU A 810 44.84 -5.14 -23.49
CA LEU A 810 46.27 -4.93 -23.25
C LEU A 810 46.54 -4.12 -21.98
N GLY A 811 45.58 -3.29 -21.57
CA GLY A 811 45.79 -2.29 -20.51
C GLY A 811 46.74 -1.17 -20.94
N TRP A 812 46.94 -0.98 -22.24
CA TRP A 812 47.78 0.09 -22.81
C TRP A 812 46.99 1.40 -22.89
N THR A 813 47.70 2.51 -23.03
CA THR A 813 47.07 3.78 -23.42
C THR A 813 46.64 3.75 -24.89
N TYR A 814 45.69 4.61 -25.25
CA TYR A 814 45.26 4.79 -26.65
C TYR A 814 46.47 5.13 -27.54
N HIS A 815 47.35 6.01 -27.07
CA HIS A 815 48.53 6.43 -27.83
C HIS A 815 49.56 5.30 -28.02
N GLU A 816 49.73 4.40 -27.05
CA GLU A 816 50.66 3.28 -27.19
C GLU A 816 50.22 2.29 -28.27
N LEU A 817 48.94 1.93 -28.29
CA LEU A 817 48.41 1.03 -29.33
C LEU A 817 48.44 1.70 -30.71
N ASP A 818 48.08 2.97 -30.81
CA ASP A 818 48.10 3.71 -32.07
C ASP A 818 49.54 3.89 -32.60
N LYS A 819 50.52 4.15 -31.73
CA LYS A 819 51.95 4.12 -32.09
C LYS A 819 52.39 2.74 -32.57
N ALA A 820 51.93 1.66 -31.95
CA ALA A 820 52.26 0.30 -32.40
C ALA A 820 51.67 -0.01 -33.78
N LEU A 821 50.39 0.33 -34.00
CA LEU A 821 49.74 0.18 -35.31
C LEU A 821 50.49 0.95 -36.38
N THR A 822 50.88 2.18 -36.08
CA THR A 822 51.47 3.06 -37.07
C THR A 822 52.95 2.80 -37.32
N ALA A 823 53.68 2.25 -36.35
CA ALA A 823 55.05 1.77 -36.51
C ALA A 823 55.11 0.47 -37.32
N LEU A 824 54.23 -0.50 -37.04
CA LEU A 824 54.21 -1.79 -37.73
C LEU A 824 53.46 -1.75 -39.07
N ALA A 825 52.60 -0.74 -39.26
CA ALA A 825 51.80 -0.49 -40.46
C ALA A 825 51.12 -1.75 -41.03
N PRO A 826 50.40 -2.55 -40.21
CA PRO A 826 49.68 -3.71 -40.72
C PRO A 826 48.61 -3.26 -41.70
N SER A 827 48.45 -3.97 -42.82
CA SER A 827 47.50 -3.55 -43.85
C SER A 827 46.57 -4.66 -44.29
N ARG A 828 45.28 -4.33 -44.45
CA ARG A 828 44.30 -5.13 -45.17
C ARG A 828 43.94 -4.41 -46.47
N GLN A 829 44.21 -5.06 -47.60
CA GLN A 829 43.96 -4.48 -48.93
C GLN A 829 44.60 -3.09 -49.16
N GLY A 830 45.75 -2.83 -48.52
CA GLY A 830 46.48 -1.56 -48.64
C GLY A 830 46.01 -0.44 -47.69
N VAL A 831 45.03 -0.71 -46.82
CA VAL A 831 44.56 0.20 -45.77
C VAL A 831 45.08 -0.27 -44.42
N LEU A 832 45.49 0.66 -43.55
CA LEU A 832 45.97 0.36 -42.19
C LEU A 832 44.88 -0.38 -41.40
N ASP A 833 45.17 -1.60 -40.94
CA ASP A 833 44.16 -2.43 -40.27
C ASP A 833 44.77 -3.41 -39.26
N ILE A 834 44.03 -3.73 -38.20
CA ILE A 834 44.43 -4.76 -37.23
C ILE A 834 44.28 -6.13 -37.88
N THR A 835 45.40 -6.83 -38.14
CA THR A 835 45.42 -8.17 -38.75
C THR A 835 45.86 -9.26 -37.76
N ASN A 836 45.71 -10.53 -38.14
CA ASN A 836 46.25 -11.67 -37.37
C ASN A 836 47.76 -11.55 -37.14
N ASP A 837 48.50 -11.19 -38.19
CA ASP A 837 49.95 -11.06 -38.11
C ASP A 837 50.35 -9.92 -37.18
N PHE A 838 49.59 -8.82 -37.18
CA PHE A 838 49.78 -7.74 -36.22
C PHE A 838 49.59 -8.20 -34.77
N LEU A 839 48.54 -8.96 -34.47
CA LEU A 839 48.33 -9.50 -33.11
C LEU A 839 49.47 -10.43 -32.68
N VAL A 840 50.02 -11.23 -33.60
CA VAL A 840 51.22 -12.04 -33.32
C VAL A 840 52.43 -11.16 -33.01
N GLN A 841 52.71 -10.15 -33.83
CA GLN A 841 53.80 -9.20 -33.60
C GLN A 841 53.63 -8.46 -32.27
N LEU A 842 52.41 -8.05 -31.95
CA LEU A 842 52.07 -7.37 -30.70
C LEU A 842 52.34 -8.25 -29.49
N SER A 843 52.03 -9.55 -29.57
CA SER A 843 52.36 -10.50 -28.50
C SER A 843 53.87 -10.61 -28.26
N HIS A 844 54.69 -10.55 -29.32
CA HIS A 844 56.15 -10.55 -29.19
C HIS A 844 56.67 -9.26 -28.57
N ILE A 845 56.14 -8.10 -28.98
CA ILE A 845 56.51 -6.80 -28.40
C ILE A 845 56.14 -6.75 -26.92
N GLN A 846 54.95 -7.21 -26.55
CA GLN A 846 54.53 -7.25 -25.15
C GLN A 846 55.39 -8.21 -24.33
N ARG A 847 55.77 -9.37 -24.86
CA ARG A 847 56.73 -10.30 -24.21
C ARG A 847 58.08 -9.63 -23.97
N LEU A 848 58.65 -8.99 -24.99
CA LEU A 848 59.93 -8.31 -24.87
C LEU A 848 59.86 -7.14 -23.88
N SER A 849 58.76 -6.37 -23.91
CA SER A 849 58.50 -5.28 -22.96
C SER A 849 58.50 -5.79 -21.53
N VAL A 850 57.73 -6.85 -21.25
CA VAL A 850 57.61 -7.44 -19.90
C VAL A 850 58.92 -8.10 -19.46
N GLU A 851 59.58 -8.88 -20.32
CA GLU A 851 60.80 -9.61 -19.96
C GLU A 851 62.00 -8.67 -19.77
N LYS A 852 62.17 -7.69 -20.66
CA LYS A 852 63.32 -6.77 -20.65
C LYS A 852 63.06 -5.48 -19.87
N HIS A 853 61.82 -5.26 -19.41
CA HIS A 853 61.41 -4.05 -18.71
C HIS A 853 61.66 -2.78 -19.57
N ILE A 854 61.45 -2.89 -20.88
CA ILE A 854 61.63 -1.79 -21.84
C ILE A 854 60.24 -1.28 -22.24
N PRO A 855 59.96 0.03 -22.13
CA PRO A 855 58.68 0.59 -22.56
C PRO A 855 58.35 0.24 -24.02
N VAL A 856 57.08 -0.04 -24.30
CA VAL A 856 56.60 -0.46 -25.62
C VAL A 856 57.04 0.53 -26.70
N VAL A 857 56.83 1.83 -26.48
CA VAL A 857 57.16 2.88 -27.44
C VAL A 857 58.65 2.88 -27.81
N ASN A 858 59.54 2.55 -26.86
CA ASN A 858 60.97 2.44 -27.12
C ASN A 858 61.28 1.22 -28.00
N LEU A 859 60.64 0.08 -27.73
CA LEU A 859 60.81 -1.13 -28.53
C LEU A 859 60.37 -0.94 -29.98
N LEU A 860 59.33 -0.15 -30.23
CA LEU A 860 58.84 0.11 -31.59
C LEU A 860 59.90 0.72 -32.51
N SER A 861 60.90 1.42 -31.98
CA SER A 861 62.03 1.97 -32.76
C SER A 861 62.94 0.90 -33.38
N LEU A 862 62.78 -0.37 -33.00
CA LEU A 862 63.46 -1.49 -33.65
C LEU A 862 62.82 -1.88 -35.00
N TRP A 863 61.57 -1.46 -35.24
CA TRP A 863 60.81 -1.78 -36.45
C TRP A 863 60.47 -0.57 -37.31
N ALA A 864 60.49 0.64 -36.74
CA ALA A 864 60.18 1.88 -37.44
C ALA A 864 61.07 3.03 -36.96
N ASP A 865 61.00 4.16 -37.65
CA ASP A 865 61.64 5.40 -37.20
C ASP A 865 61.16 5.82 -35.81
N ILE A 866 61.99 6.58 -35.09
CA ILE A 866 61.66 7.09 -33.76
C ILE A 866 60.36 7.90 -33.83
N ASP A 867 59.41 7.53 -32.97
CA ASP A 867 58.12 8.22 -32.87
C ASP A 867 58.30 9.72 -32.62
N HIS A 868 57.72 10.52 -33.52
CA HIS A 868 57.71 11.97 -33.45
C HIS A 868 56.28 12.54 -33.48
N ARG A 869 55.26 11.69 -33.38
CA ARG A 869 53.84 12.10 -33.47
C ARG A 869 53.38 12.78 -32.19
N ARG A 870 52.41 13.68 -32.33
CA ARG A 870 51.84 14.44 -31.22
C ARG A 870 50.47 13.89 -30.87
N TYR A 871 50.23 13.76 -29.57
CA TYR A 871 48.93 13.42 -29.03
C TYR A 871 48.63 14.35 -27.87
N SER A 872 47.34 14.61 -27.64
CA SER A 872 46.84 15.22 -26.41
C SER A 872 46.30 14.10 -25.51
N ASP A 873 46.66 14.09 -24.23
CA ASP A 873 46.05 13.16 -23.28
C ASP A 873 44.82 13.80 -22.66
N HIS A 874 43.67 13.56 -23.28
CA HIS A 874 42.40 14.08 -22.79
C HIS A 874 41.93 13.41 -21.50
N LEU A 875 42.56 12.33 -21.02
CA LEU A 875 42.19 11.70 -19.74
C LEU A 875 42.93 12.32 -18.55
N ALA A 876 44.09 12.93 -18.77
CA ALA A 876 44.85 13.62 -17.74
C ALA A 876 44.34 15.07 -17.51
N ASP A 877 44.38 15.53 -16.26
CA ASP A 877 43.97 16.89 -15.92
C ASP A 877 44.88 17.94 -16.60
N GLY A 878 44.26 18.95 -17.20
CA GLY A 878 44.95 19.99 -17.97
C GLY A 878 45.31 19.57 -19.40
N GLU A 879 44.89 18.37 -19.84
CA GLU A 879 45.01 17.86 -21.21
C GLU A 879 46.41 18.06 -21.81
N PRO A 880 47.46 17.55 -21.15
CA PRO A 880 48.83 17.79 -21.56
C PRO A 880 49.12 17.13 -22.91
N VAL A 881 50.00 17.78 -23.68
CA VAL A 881 50.59 17.16 -24.88
C VAL A 881 51.51 16.02 -24.44
N VAL A 882 51.26 14.82 -24.96
CA VAL A 882 52.09 13.63 -24.73
C VAL A 882 53.41 13.79 -25.50
N PRO A 883 54.57 13.87 -24.82
CA PRO A 883 55.84 14.03 -25.50
C PRO A 883 56.19 12.75 -26.27
N SER A 884 56.45 12.90 -27.57
CA SER A 884 56.93 11.79 -28.43
C SER A 884 58.29 11.29 -27.99
N LEU A 885 58.66 10.06 -28.39
CA LEU A 885 59.98 9.50 -28.05
C LEU A 885 61.10 10.40 -28.58
N TYR A 886 60.93 10.97 -29.78
CA TYR A 886 61.84 11.95 -30.36
C TYR A 886 62.02 13.17 -29.45
N VAL A 887 60.93 13.75 -28.94
CA VAL A 887 60.98 14.91 -28.05
C VAL A 887 61.66 14.54 -26.73
N GLN A 888 61.36 13.37 -26.17
CA GLN A 888 61.98 12.89 -24.93
C GLN A 888 63.50 12.69 -25.08
N MET A 889 63.95 12.14 -26.20
CA MET A 889 65.37 11.84 -26.43
C MET A 889 66.18 13.08 -26.85
N PHE A 890 65.68 13.86 -27.81
CA PHE A 890 66.49 14.89 -28.49
C PHE A 890 66.10 16.34 -28.15
N ARG A 891 64.98 16.54 -27.44
CA ARG A 891 64.49 17.86 -27.04
C ARG A 891 64.14 17.93 -25.55
N SER A 892 64.74 17.06 -24.73
CA SER A 892 64.59 17.14 -23.27
C SER A 892 65.08 18.48 -22.72
N LYS A 893 64.46 18.97 -21.65
CA LYS A 893 64.79 20.28 -21.04
C LYS A 893 66.27 20.40 -20.63
N THR A 894 66.94 19.27 -20.41
CA THR A 894 68.37 19.17 -20.08
C THR A 894 69.30 19.50 -21.26
N LEU A 895 68.82 19.41 -22.51
CA LEU A 895 69.62 19.69 -23.71
C LEU A 895 69.68 21.19 -24.07
N GLY A 896 68.75 22.00 -23.56
CA GLY A 896 68.75 23.46 -23.72
C GLY A 896 68.87 23.92 -25.17
N VAL A 897 69.83 24.81 -25.45
CA VAL A 897 70.07 25.43 -26.77
C VAL A 897 70.56 24.44 -27.84
N ASN A 898 70.98 23.24 -27.46
CA ASN A 898 71.52 22.25 -28.37
C ASN A 898 70.42 21.32 -28.96
N SER A 899 69.17 21.41 -28.51
CA SER A 899 68.09 20.50 -28.95
C SER A 899 67.90 20.45 -30.48
N LEU A 900 67.63 19.25 -31.02
CA LEU A 900 67.29 19.10 -32.45
C LEU A 900 66.00 19.84 -32.82
N PRO A 901 65.73 20.18 -34.10
CA PRO A 901 64.49 20.83 -34.55
C PRO A 901 63.22 20.04 -34.17
N GLU A 902 62.10 20.74 -34.08
CA GLU A 902 60.84 20.16 -33.59
C GLU A 902 60.24 19.17 -34.60
N ASP A 903 60.42 19.45 -35.88
CA ASP A 903 60.12 18.55 -36.99
C ASP A 903 61.42 17.86 -37.45
N PRO A 904 61.54 16.53 -37.28
CA PRO A 904 62.69 15.77 -37.74
C PRO A 904 62.98 15.93 -39.24
N ALA A 905 61.99 16.24 -40.08
CA ALA A 905 62.20 16.43 -41.51
C ALA A 905 63.13 17.61 -41.83
N GLN A 906 63.30 18.56 -40.89
CA GLN A 906 64.23 19.69 -41.04
C GLN A 906 65.69 19.28 -40.87
N LEU A 907 65.98 18.08 -40.37
CA LEU A 907 67.32 17.50 -40.28
C LEU A 907 67.83 16.99 -41.63
N ASN A 908 66.95 16.87 -42.63
CA ASN A 908 67.33 16.44 -43.97
C ASN A 908 68.45 17.33 -44.54
N ASN A 909 69.54 16.71 -44.98
CA ASN A 909 70.76 17.35 -45.50
C ASN A 909 71.64 18.11 -44.48
N GLN A 910 71.42 17.95 -43.18
CA GLN A 910 72.36 18.43 -42.16
C GLN A 910 73.47 17.39 -41.86
N LYS A 911 74.62 17.83 -41.38
CA LYS A 911 75.72 16.91 -41.02
C LYS A 911 75.52 16.37 -39.61
N ILE A 912 75.69 15.06 -39.41
CA ILE A 912 75.64 14.41 -38.08
C ILE A 912 76.63 15.07 -37.11
N SER A 913 77.80 15.50 -37.59
CA SER A 913 78.84 16.17 -36.81
C SER A 913 78.43 17.52 -36.23
N GLU A 914 77.40 18.17 -36.77
CA GLU A 914 76.85 19.41 -36.22
C GLU A 914 76.00 19.15 -34.96
N HIS A 915 75.66 17.89 -34.68
CA HIS A 915 74.72 17.49 -33.62
C HIS A 915 75.29 16.49 -32.59
N PHE A 916 76.61 16.22 -32.61
CA PHE A 916 77.23 15.18 -31.76
C PHE A 916 76.93 15.33 -30.26
N ALA A 917 76.90 16.55 -29.73
CA ALA A 917 76.62 16.77 -28.31
C ALA A 917 75.23 16.25 -27.90
N VAL A 918 74.24 16.38 -28.79
CA VAL A 918 72.86 15.94 -28.52
C VAL A 918 72.68 14.46 -28.78
N LEU A 919 73.33 13.91 -29.81
CA LEU A 919 73.32 12.47 -30.07
C LEU A 919 74.02 11.70 -28.94
N SER A 920 75.18 12.18 -28.47
CA SER A 920 75.91 11.62 -27.33
C SER A 920 75.06 11.62 -26.06
N ALA A 921 74.39 12.75 -25.77
CA ALA A 921 73.52 12.86 -24.61
C ALA A 921 72.24 12.00 -24.72
N ALA A 922 71.62 11.92 -25.90
CA ALA A 922 70.39 11.16 -26.12
C ALA A 922 70.60 9.65 -26.06
N PHE A 923 71.71 9.14 -26.58
CA PHE A 923 72.02 7.71 -26.59
C PHE A 923 72.86 7.26 -25.39
N GLY A 924 73.41 8.19 -24.60
CA GLY A 924 74.25 7.87 -23.45
C GLY A 924 75.62 7.29 -23.83
N ILE A 925 76.15 7.68 -24.99
CA ILE A 925 77.43 7.21 -25.55
C ILE A 925 78.43 8.37 -25.66
N ALA A 926 79.73 8.08 -25.69
CA ALA A 926 80.76 9.11 -25.78
C ALA A 926 80.81 9.75 -27.18
N ALA A 927 81.28 11.00 -27.29
CA ALA A 927 81.27 11.74 -28.56
C ALA A 927 82.16 11.14 -29.66
N ASP A 928 83.18 10.37 -29.27
CA ASP A 928 84.02 9.56 -30.15
C ASP A 928 83.32 8.26 -30.61
N GLU A 929 82.43 7.70 -29.80
CA GLU A 929 81.58 6.56 -30.19
C GLU A 929 80.49 6.96 -31.20
N VAL A 930 80.01 8.20 -31.18
CA VAL A 930 79.07 8.75 -32.20
C VAL A 930 79.73 8.90 -33.58
N GLN A 931 81.07 8.99 -33.64
CA GLN A 931 81.83 9.14 -34.90
C GLN A 931 82.05 7.82 -35.64
N LEU A 932 81.93 6.69 -34.96
CA LEU A 932 82.02 5.33 -35.51
C LEU A 932 80.68 4.93 -36.15
#